data_AF-A0A8X7PX18-F1
#
_entry.id   AF-A0A8X7PX18-F1
#
_cell.length_a   1.000
_cell.length_b   1.000
_cell.length_c   1.000
_cell.angle_alpha   90.00
_cell.angle_beta   90.00
_cell.angle_gamma   90.00
#
_symmetry.space_group_name_H-M   'P 1'
#
loop_
_entity.id
_entity.type
_entity.pdbx_description
1 polymer ?
#
loop_
_entity_poly.entity_id
_entity_poly.type
_entity_poly.pdbx_seq_one_letter_code
_entity_poly.pdbx_strand_id
1 'polypeptide(L)'
;MTTMESLIGLVNRIQRACTVLGDYGGGTGDNAFNSLWEALPTVAVVGGQSSGKSSVLESIVGRDFLPRGSGIVTRRPLVLQLHKTEEGTEEYAEFLHLPKRKFIDFALVRKEIQDETDRITGKSKQISPVPIHLSIFSPNVVNLTLIDLPGLTKVAVEGQPETIVEDIESMVRTYVDKPNCIILAISPANQDIATSDAIKLAKEVDPTGERTFGVLTKLDLMDKGTNALEVLEGRSYKLQHPWVGIVNRSQADINRNADMMLARRKEREYFDTSPDYGHLASKMGSEYLAKLLSKHLESVIRSRIPSILSLINKSIEELERELDRLGRPVAVDAGAQLYTILEMCRAFDKIFKEHLDGGRPGGDRIYGVFDNQLPAALKKLPFDRHLSLQSVKRIVSEADGYQPHLIAPEQGYRRLIEGALGYFRGPAEASVDAVHFVLKELVRKSIAETQELKRFPSLQVELALAANTSLEKFREESKKSVIRLVEMESTYLTAEFFRKLPQEMERPAVANSKNQAASPSPAAQDLYGDGHFRRIASNVSAYVSMVSDTLRNTIPKACVYCQVRQAKLALLNYFYSQISKREGKQLGLLLDEDPALMGRRVECAQRLELYKKARDEIDAVAWLLSSDSDLCNISFSFLFENALAFHFRDSRLLAVGTNIIWDVLSNVIENTVSSVVRSRGLRAILVVAVFLDSVPFLTGNRTGLHLLHYFLLLYFELPSGLVKLLRDSQSHLCRFPDSISWIKGSRLIMETPVDAPIKDKHEESPRWKKPTVVFLGGPGSGKGTQCANIVQHFSYTHLSAGDLLRAEIRSGSEVGSMIQSLISQGRIVPSEITVKLLCKAMEESGNDKFIIDGFPRNEENRIIFENVLRAKIKPAFVLFFDCPEEELERRIMNRNQGREDDNLETIKKRFKVFVESTLPIVSYYESKGKLRKVRTWFFFFSMIVTITCCSTILILIFFLKINAAKPSQEVFEEVKYAQLTYNKSAKWPD
;
A
#
# COMPACT_ATOMS: atom_id res chain seq x y z
N MET A 1 4.61 31.49 -25.77
CA MET A 1 3.20 31.36 -26.25
C MET A 1 2.64 29.98 -25.97
N THR A 2 3.33 28.90 -26.33
CA THR A 2 2.98 27.49 -26.00
C THR A 2 2.66 27.22 -24.52
N THR A 3 3.21 28.01 -23.58
CA THR A 3 2.93 27.90 -22.14
C THR A 3 1.52 28.34 -21.73
N MET A 4 0.91 29.33 -22.41
CA MET A 4 -0.41 29.87 -22.05
C MET A 4 -1.56 28.89 -22.36
N GLU A 5 -1.45 28.10 -23.42
CA GLU A 5 -2.49 27.16 -23.86
C GLU A 5 -2.62 25.95 -22.92
N SER A 6 -1.51 25.59 -22.26
CA SER A 6 -1.41 24.42 -21.40
C SER A 6 -2.20 24.56 -20.08
N LEU A 7 -2.07 25.70 -19.39
CA LEU A 7 -2.60 25.93 -18.03
C LEU A 7 -4.13 26.00 -17.97
N ILE A 8 -4.76 26.76 -18.85
CA ILE A 8 -6.24 26.88 -18.88
C ILE A 8 -6.84 25.59 -19.48
N GLY A 9 -6.16 24.97 -20.45
CA GLY A 9 -6.53 23.65 -20.96
C GLY A 9 -6.53 22.56 -19.88
N LEU A 10 -5.54 22.58 -18.99
CA LEU A 10 -5.44 21.70 -17.82
C LEU A 10 -6.63 21.86 -16.86
N VAL A 11 -6.90 23.08 -16.40
CA VAL A 11 -8.04 23.37 -15.51
C VAL A 11 -9.35 22.90 -16.15
N ASN A 12 -9.54 23.13 -17.44
CA ASN A 12 -10.74 22.71 -18.17
C ASN A 12 -10.86 21.20 -18.36
N ARG A 13 -9.76 20.43 -18.36
CA ARG A 13 -9.79 18.95 -18.37
C ARG A 13 -10.15 18.40 -16.98
N ILE A 14 -9.51 18.91 -15.92
CA ILE A 14 -9.81 18.52 -14.53
C ILE A 14 -11.28 18.83 -14.21
N GLN A 15 -11.74 20.04 -14.53
CA GLN A 15 -13.15 20.45 -14.41
C GLN A 15 -14.09 19.44 -15.07
N ARG A 16 -13.94 19.18 -16.38
CA ARG A 16 -14.82 18.24 -17.10
C ARG A 16 -14.82 16.85 -16.48
N ALA A 17 -13.66 16.38 -16.02
CA ALA A 17 -13.55 15.09 -15.36
C ALA A 17 -14.35 15.06 -14.02
N CYS A 18 -14.22 16.09 -13.18
CA CYS A 18 -15.00 16.22 -11.94
C CYS A 18 -16.51 16.25 -12.21
N THR A 19 -16.97 16.97 -13.24
CA THR A 19 -18.39 17.03 -13.62
C THR A 19 -18.95 15.65 -14.00
N VAL A 20 -18.17 14.82 -14.70
CA VAL A 20 -18.59 13.46 -15.09
C VAL A 20 -18.79 12.53 -13.88
N LEU A 21 -18.06 12.74 -12.78
CA LEU A 21 -18.28 12.01 -11.52
C LEU A 21 -19.42 12.57 -10.65
N GLY A 22 -20.10 13.64 -11.09
CA GLY A 22 -21.11 14.31 -10.26
C GLY A 22 -20.52 15.21 -9.17
N ASP A 23 -19.20 15.46 -9.18
CA ASP A 23 -18.50 16.35 -8.23
C ASP A 23 -18.65 17.83 -8.67
N TYR A 24 -19.90 18.26 -8.93
CA TYR A 24 -20.25 19.65 -9.21
C TYR A 24 -20.52 20.35 -7.87
N GLY A 25 -19.56 21.17 -7.42
CA GLY A 25 -19.61 21.84 -6.11
C GLY A 25 -20.92 22.60 -5.87
N GLY A 26 -21.68 22.18 -4.85
CA GLY A 26 -23.06 22.59 -4.59
C GLY A 26 -24.01 21.47 -4.14
N GLY A 27 -23.54 20.22 -4.01
CA GLY A 27 -24.34 19.11 -3.50
C GLY A 27 -24.58 19.17 -1.98
N THR A 28 -25.84 19.15 -1.56
CA THR A 28 -26.30 19.15 -0.15
C THR A 28 -26.18 17.79 0.55
N GLY A 29 -25.09 17.06 0.32
CA GLY A 29 -24.82 15.76 0.96
C GLY A 29 -23.65 15.84 1.96
N ASP A 30 -23.72 15.06 3.04
CA ASP A 30 -22.75 14.99 4.16
C ASP A 30 -21.30 14.57 3.80
N ASN A 31 -20.94 14.55 2.52
CA ASN A 31 -19.58 14.27 2.06
C ASN A 31 -18.70 15.51 2.32
N ALA A 32 -18.12 15.56 3.52
CA ALA A 32 -17.31 16.65 4.08
C ALA A 32 -15.95 16.92 3.39
N PHE A 33 -15.86 16.74 2.07
CA PHE A 33 -14.69 17.01 1.26
C PHE A 33 -14.97 18.18 0.33
N ASN A 34 -14.18 19.25 0.43
CA ASN A 34 -14.15 20.31 -0.60
C ASN A 34 -13.88 19.65 -1.95
N SER A 35 -14.83 19.76 -2.88
CA SER A 35 -14.73 19.10 -4.19
C SER A 35 -13.51 19.63 -4.95
N LEU A 36 -12.88 18.80 -5.77
CA LEU A 36 -11.74 19.26 -6.59
C LEU A 36 -12.20 20.38 -7.54
N TRP A 37 -13.46 20.35 -7.96
CA TRP A 37 -14.12 21.42 -8.72
C TRP A 37 -14.07 22.79 -8.01
N GLU A 38 -14.23 22.85 -6.68
CA GLU A 38 -14.26 24.10 -5.90
C GLU A 38 -12.87 24.68 -5.60
N ALA A 39 -11.82 23.86 -5.69
CA ALA A 39 -10.44 24.31 -5.62
C ALA A 39 -9.98 25.04 -6.90
N LEU A 40 -10.70 24.87 -8.02
CA LEU A 40 -10.27 25.38 -9.33
C LEU A 40 -10.72 26.83 -9.55
N PRO A 41 -9.84 27.73 -10.03
CA PRO A 41 -10.21 29.10 -10.36
C PRO A 41 -11.28 29.19 -11.45
N THR A 42 -12.27 30.05 -11.24
CA THR A 42 -13.40 30.28 -12.16
C THR A 42 -13.71 31.77 -12.26
N VAL A 43 -14.31 32.22 -13.37
CA VAL A 43 -14.82 33.59 -13.53
C VAL A 43 -16.35 33.54 -13.53
N ALA A 44 -17.00 34.06 -12.49
CA ALA A 44 -18.45 34.17 -12.41
C ALA A 44 -18.94 35.54 -12.90
N VAL A 45 -19.94 35.53 -13.77
CA VAL A 45 -20.55 36.74 -14.32
C VAL A 45 -21.79 37.12 -13.52
N VAL A 46 -21.73 38.28 -12.86
CA VAL A 46 -22.79 38.79 -11.98
C VAL A 46 -23.34 40.09 -12.55
N GLY A 47 -24.66 40.23 -12.58
CA GLY A 47 -25.34 41.40 -13.12
C GLY A 47 -26.81 41.41 -12.75
N GLY A 48 -27.39 42.60 -12.59
CA GLY A 48 -28.84 42.74 -12.55
C GLY A 48 -29.49 42.30 -13.86
N GLN A 49 -30.78 41.98 -13.84
CA GLN A 49 -31.54 41.69 -15.04
C GLN A 49 -31.38 42.83 -16.07
N SER A 50 -31.17 42.49 -17.34
CA SER A 50 -30.96 43.45 -18.44
C SER A 50 -29.72 44.37 -18.30
N SER A 51 -28.73 44.04 -17.45
CA SER A 51 -27.44 44.76 -17.35
C SER A 51 -26.53 44.60 -18.58
N GLY A 52 -26.89 43.71 -19.52
CA GLY A 52 -26.07 43.39 -20.69
C GLY A 52 -25.15 42.18 -20.53
N LYS A 53 -25.22 41.45 -19.40
CA LYS A 53 -24.46 40.20 -19.12
C LYS A 53 -24.30 39.27 -20.33
N SER A 54 -25.40 38.84 -20.94
CA SER A 54 -25.39 37.93 -22.09
C SER A 54 -24.80 38.58 -23.36
N SER A 55 -24.98 39.90 -23.54
CA SER A 55 -24.36 40.64 -24.65
C SER A 55 -22.84 40.74 -24.48
N VAL A 56 -22.33 40.96 -23.27
CA VAL A 56 -20.88 40.96 -22.98
C VAL A 56 -20.26 39.59 -23.30
N LEU A 57 -20.92 38.50 -22.92
CA LEU A 57 -20.49 37.14 -23.26
C LEU A 57 -20.46 36.88 -24.77
N GLU A 58 -21.53 37.25 -25.49
CA GLU A 58 -21.56 37.13 -26.96
C GLU A 58 -20.49 38.00 -27.64
N SER A 59 -20.24 39.22 -27.14
CA SER A 59 -19.18 40.11 -27.65
C SER A 59 -17.77 39.55 -27.40
N ILE A 60 -17.52 38.90 -26.26
CA ILE A 60 -16.26 38.18 -25.96
C ILE A 60 -16.07 36.99 -26.91
N VAL A 61 -17.11 36.21 -27.16
CA VAL A 61 -17.04 35.03 -28.06
C VAL A 61 -16.97 35.42 -29.54
N GLY A 62 -17.62 36.51 -29.94
CA GLY A 62 -17.73 36.90 -31.34
C GLY A 62 -18.95 36.29 -32.07
N ARG A 63 -19.85 35.60 -31.37
CA ARG A 63 -21.00 34.88 -31.96
C ARG A 63 -22.29 35.05 -31.15
N ASP A 64 -23.42 34.92 -31.84
CA ASP A 64 -24.78 34.89 -31.27
C ASP A 64 -25.15 33.45 -30.87
N PHE A 65 -25.10 33.14 -29.58
CA PHE A 65 -25.38 31.78 -29.09
C PHE A 65 -26.21 31.72 -27.80
N LEU A 66 -26.39 32.83 -27.07
CA LEU A 66 -27.21 32.83 -25.86
C LEU A 66 -28.68 33.09 -26.21
N PRO A 67 -29.65 32.48 -25.50
CA PRO A 67 -31.07 32.79 -25.70
C PRO A 67 -31.35 34.27 -25.42
N ARG A 68 -32.41 34.80 -26.02
CA ARG A 68 -32.88 36.19 -25.84
C ARG A 68 -34.39 36.17 -25.60
N GLY A 69 -34.86 36.94 -24.62
CA GLY A 69 -36.29 37.03 -24.29
C GLY A 69 -36.57 38.01 -23.14
N SER A 70 -37.85 38.27 -22.89
CA SER A 70 -38.31 39.03 -21.73
C SER A 70 -38.41 38.12 -20.49
N GLY A 71 -37.98 38.61 -19.33
CA GLY A 71 -37.94 37.84 -18.08
C GLY A 71 -36.55 37.28 -17.76
N ILE A 72 -36.48 36.23 -16.95
CA ILE A 72 -35.22 35.57 -16.58
C ILE A 72 -34.80 34.64 -17.71
N VAL A 73 -33.80 35.08 -18.48
CA VAL A 73 -33.29 34.35 -19.65
C VAL A 73 -32.38 33.19 -19.23
N THR A 74 -31.39 33.46 -18.39
CA THR A 74 -30.50 32.44 -17.80
C THR A 74 -31.18 31.82 -16.57
N ARG A 75 -31.83 30.65 -16.72
CA ARG A 75 -32.50 29.91 -15.62
C ARG A 75 -31.66 28.80 -14.97
N ARG A 76 -30.54 28.44 -15.60
CA ARG A 76 -29.51 27.50 -15.10
C ARG A 76 -28.14 28.16 -15.27
N PRO A 77 -27.17 27.96 -14.36
CA PRO A 77 -25.80 28.39 -14.58
C PRO A 77 -25.24 27.80 -15.89
N LEU A 78 -24.58 28.60 -16.72
CA LEU A 78 -23.92 28.14 -17.94
C LEU A 78 -22.41 28.24 -17.79
N VAL A 79 -21.75 27.08 -17.66
CA VAL A 79 -20.29 26.96 -17.66
C VAL A 79 -19.81 26.95 -19.11
N LEU A 80 -19.29 28.10 -19.55
CA LEU A 80 -18.79 28.37 -20.88
C LEU A 80 -17.26 28.24 -20.91
N GLN A 81 -16.75 27.25 -21.64
CA GLN A 81 -15.32 27.04 -21.87
C GLN A 81 -14.94 27.49 -23.27
N LEU A 82 -14.12 28.53 -23.38
CA LEU A 82 -13.59 29.02 -24.65
C LEU A 82 -12.22 28.40 -24.90
N HIS A 83 -12.05 27.84 -26.09
CA HIS A 83 -10.84 27.21 -26.57
C HIS A 83 -10.35 27.91 -27.83
N LYS A 84 -9.16 28.51 -27.75
CA LYS A 84 -8.50 29.06 -28.94
C LYS A 84 -8.03 27.91 -29.83
N THR A 85 -8.34 27.97 -31.12
CA THR A 85 -7.84 27.04 -32.14
C THR A 85 -6.89 27.72 -33.12
N GLU A 86 -6.22 26.92 -33.96
CA GLU A 86 -5.31 27.41 -35.00
C GLU A 86 -6.07 28.23 -36.07
N GLU A 87 -5.41 29.26 -36.62
CA GLU A 87 -6.00 30.12 -37.64
C GLU A 87 -6.36 29.30 -38.90
N GLY A 88 -7.60 29.45 -39.39
CA GLY A 88 -8.14 28.69 -40.51
C GLY A 88 -8.89 27.40 -40.14
N THR A 89 -8.98 27.03 -38.85
CA THR A 89 -9.87 25.95 -38.41
C THR A 89 -11.34 26.38 -38.36
N GLU A 90 -12.27 25.48 -38.68
CA GLU A 90 -13.71 25.74 -38.56
C GLU A 90 -14.13 25.91 -37.10
N GLU A 91 -14.99 26.89 -36.83
CA GLU A 91 -15.53 27.14 -35.50
C GLU A 91 -16.65 26.15 -35.18
N TYR A 92 -16.63 25.59 -33.97
CA TYR A 92 -17.67 24.66 -33.51
C TYR A 92 -17.85 24.70 -32.00
N ALA A 93 -19.00 24.22 -31.53
CA ALA A 93 -19.31 24.02 -30.13
C ALA A 93 -19.65 22.56 -29.81
N GLU A 94 -19.40 22.14 -28.57
CA GLU A 94 -19.76 20.83 -28.03
C GLU A 94 -20.39 20.98 -26.63
N PHE A 95 -21.39 20.16 -26.33
CA PHE A 95 -22.04 20.11 -25.02
C PHE A 95 -21.64 18.84 -24.27
N LEU A 96 -21.49 18.94 -22.94
CA LEU A 96 -21.13 17.78 -22.11
C LEU A 96 -22.22 16.69 -22.10
N HIS A 97 -23.50 17.06 -22.18
CA HIS A 97 -24.63 16.12 -22.23
C HIS A 97 -24.86 15.49 -23.62
N LEU A 98 -24.19 16.00 -24.66
CA LEU A 98 -24.20 15.45 -26.02
C LEU A 98 -22.75 15.23 -26.53
N PRO A 99 -21.97 14.36 -25.87
CA PRO A 99 -20.57 14.15 -26.22
C PRO A 99 -20.44 13.65 -27.66
N LYS A 100 -19.40 14.14 -28.36
CA LYS A 100 -19.08 13.87 -29.78
C LYS A 100 -20.01 14.53 -30.81
N ARG A 101 -21.06 15.27 -30.42
CA ARG A 101 -21.87 16.07 -31.36
C ARG A 101 -21.30 17.48 -31.48
N LYS A 102 -20.73 17.80 -32.65
CA LYS A 102 -20.26 19.15 -32.99
C LYS A 102 -21.38 20.00 -33.56
N PHE A 103 -21.52 21.22 -33.05
CA PHE A 103 -22.46 22.22 -33.52
C PHE A 103 -21.68 23.34 -34.23
N ILE A 104 -21.80 23.41 -35.55
CA ILE A 104 -21.18 24.46 -36.38
C ILE A 104 -22.10 25.71 -36.45
N ASP A 105 -23.42 25.49 -36.44
CA ASP A 105 -24.41 26.56 -36.38
C ASP A 105 -24.72 26.96 -34.92
N PHE A 106 -24.34 28.18 -34.55
CA PHE A 106 -24.60 28.75 -33.22
C PHE A 106 -26.09 29.06 -32.96
N ALA A 107 -26.94 29.14 -33.99
CA ALA A 107 -28.39 29.19 -33.80
C ALA A 107 -28.94 27.86 -33.23
N LEU A 108 -28.34 26.72 -33.60
CA LEU A 108 -28.63 25.42 -32.98
C LEU A 108 -28.07 25.32 -31.56
N VAL A 109 -26.91 25.91 -31.27
CA VAL A 109 -26.37 26.02 -29.90
C VAL A 109 -27.35 26.79 -29.00
N ARG A 110 -27.85 27.95 -29.47
CA ARG A 110 -28.87 28.75 -28.77
C ARG A 110 -30.13 27.94 -28.49
N LYS A 111 -30.59 27.16 -29.46
CA LYS A 111 -31.77 26.30 -29.30
C LYS A 111 -31.52 25.17 -28.31
N GLU A 112 -30.37 24.50 -28.38
CA GLU A 112 -30.02 23.40 -27.46
C GLU A 112 -29.91 23.89 -26.00
N ILE A 113 -29.35 25.08 -25.74
CA ILE A 113 -29.34 25.69 -24.39
C ILE A 113 -30.78 25.86 -23.86
N GLN A 114 -31.70 26.33 -24.71
CA GLN A 114 -33.10 26.52 -24.34
C GLN A 114 -33.79 25.18 -24.10
N ASP A 115 -33.66 24.22 -25.02
CA ASP A 115 -34.28 22.89 -24.96
C ASP A 115 -33.79 22.11 -23.71
N GLU A 116 -32.49 22.12 -23.40
CA GLU A 116 -31.91 21.48 -22.20
C GLU A 116 -32.22 22.26 -20.90
N THR A 117 -32.47 23.57 -20.96
CA THR A 117 -32.99 24.31 -19.80
C THR A 117 -34.44 23.90 -19.50
N ASP A 118 -35.30 23.86 -20.52
CA ASP A 118 -36.71 23.48 -20.40
C ASP A 118 -36.87 21.99 -20.03
N ARG A 119 -35.89 21.15 -20.34
CA ARG A 119 -35.87 19.73 -19.96
C ARG A 119 -35.82 19.49 -18.45
N ILE A 120 -35.03 20.29 -17.72
CA ILE A 120 -34.87 20.16 -16.26
C ILE A 120 -35.85 21.08 -15.51
N THR A 121 -36.03 22.33 -15.96
CA THR A 121 -36.88 23.32 -15.26
C THR A 121 -38.35 23.30 -15.68
N GLY A 122 -38.69 22.46 -16.67
CA GLY A 122 -39.98 22.51 -17.36
C GLY A 122 -40.15 23.77 -18.20
N LYS A 123 -41.34 23.94 -18.78
CA LYS A 123 -41.75 25.22 -19.40
C LYS A 123 -42.14 26.30 -18.37
N SER A 124 -42.08 25.95 -17.08
CA SER A 124 -42.21 26.84 -15.94
C SER A 124 -41.04 27.82 -15.84
N LYS A 125 -41.28 29.00 -15.27
CA LYS A 125 -40.24 30.03 -15.02
C LYS A 125 -39.33 29.71 -13.81
N GLN A 126 -39.18 28.42 -13.48
CA GLN A 126 -38.34 27.93 -12.39
C GLN A 126 -36.86 27.96 -12.77
N ILE A 127 -35.99 27.95 -11.76
CA ILE A 127 -34.53 27.88 -11.92
C ILE A 127 -34.01 26.54 -11.40
N SER A 128 -32.79 26.17 -11.79
CA SER A 128 -32.11 24.99 -11.24
C SER A 128 -30.61 25.25 -11.06
N PRO A 129 -30.00 24.82 -9.93
CA PRO A 129 -28.58 25.01 -9.68
C PRO A 129 -27.70 24.10 -10.56
N VAL A 130 -28.27 23.11 -11.25
CA VAL A 130 -27.50 22.15 -12.08
C VAL A 130 -26.97 22.86 -13.34
N PRO A 131 -25.65 23.03 -13.51
CA PRO A 131 -25.09 23.78 -14.61
C PRO A 131 -25.30 23.11 -15.98
N ILE A 132 -25.22 23.90 -17.05
CA ILE A 132 -25.04 23.44 -18.43
C ILE A 132 -23.57 23.68 -18.79
N HIS A 133 -22.91 22.70 -19.41
CA HIS A 133 -21.50 22.80 -19.82
C HIS A 133 -21.38 22.87 -21.33
N LEU A 134 -20.79 23.96 -21.83
CA LEU A 134 -20.63 24.29 -23.24
C LEU A 134 -19.17 24.63 -23.53
N SER A 135 -18.53 23.88 -24.43
CA SER A 135 -17.20 24.19 -24.96
C SER A 135 -17.32 24.80 -26.35
N ILE A 136 -16.71 25.96 -26.59
CA ILE A 136 -16.64 26.62 -27.90
C ILE A 136 -15.18 26.65 -28.38
N PHE A 137 -14.95 26.22 -29.61
CA PHE A 137 -13.66 26.17 -30.28
C PHE A 137 -13.65 27.19 -31.43
N SER A 138 -12.73 28.17 -31.38
CA SER A 138 -12.62 29.23 -32.39
C SER A 138 -11.21 29.85 -32.39
N PRO A 139 -10.69 30.31 -33.55
CA PRO A 139 -9.42 31.05 -33.59
C PRO A 139 -9.57 32.50 -33.06
N ASN A 140 -10.80 33.02 -33.00
CA ASN A 140 -11.13 34.42 -32.67
C ASN A 140 -11.34 34.68 -31.16
N VAL A 141 -11.19 33.64 -30.32
CA VAL A 141 -11.34 33.71 -28.87
C VAL A 141 -10.01 33.47 -28.14
N VAL A 142 -9.99 33.79 -26.85
CA VAL A 142 -8.90 33.42 -25.93
C VAL A 142 -9.31 32.19 -25.12
N ASN A 143 -8.32 31.43 -24.63
CA ASN A 143 -8.59 30.39 -23.64
C ASN A 143 -9.10 31.05 -22.34
N LEU A 144 -10.35 30.77 -21.98
CA LEU A 144 -11.04 31.41 -20.85
C LEU A 144 -12.26 30.57 -20.44
N THR A 145 -12.54 30.49 -19.14
CA THR A 145 -13.72 29.79 -18.61
C THR A 145 -14.57 30.75 -17.79
N LEU A 146 -15.82 30.90 -18.22
CA LEU A 146 -16.80 31.86 -17.71
C LEU A 146 -18.04 31.09 -17.21
N ILE A 147 -18.67 31.58 -16.14
CA ILE A 147 -19.93 31.06 -15.64
C ILE A 147 -20.99 32.17 -15.77
N ASP A 148 -21.93 32.04 -16.71
CA ASP A 148 -23.10 32.93 -16.75
C ASP A 148 -24.09 32.49 -15.66
N LEU A 149 -24.37 33.38 -14.73
CA LEU A 149 -25.33 33.14 -13.65
C LEU A 149 -26.68 33.80 -13.98
N PRO A 150 -27.79 33.36 -13.36
CA PRO A 150 -29.06 34.09 -13.42
C PRO A 150 -28.87 35.56 -13.01
N GLY A 151 -29.54 36.46 -13.74
CA GLY A 151 -29.48 37.89 -13.42
C GLY A 151 -30.26 38.20 -12.15
N LEU A 152 -29.69 39.04 -11.27
CA LEU A 152 -30.34 39.45 -10.02
C LEU A 152 -31.66 40.20 -10.35
N THR A 153 -32.74 39.81 -9.68
CA THR A 153 -34.10 40.39 -9.85
C THR A 153 -34.59 40.92 -8.51
N LYS A 154 -35.32 42.04 -8.51
CA LYS A 154 -35.84 42.68 -7.27
C LYS A 154 -37.30 42.32 -6.95
N VAL A 155 -38.03 41.77 -7.92
CA VAL A 155 -39.46 41.47 -7.84
C VAL A 155 -39.75 40.20 -8.65
N ALA A 156 -40.54 39.29 -8.10
CA ALA A 156 -41.01 38.10 -8.81
C ALA A 156 -42.00 38.48 -9.92
N VAL A 157 -41.87 37.89 -11.10
CA VAL A 157 -42.81 38.08 -12.23
C VAL A 157 -43.91 37.03 -12.16
N GLU A 158 -45.14 37.36 -12.61
CA GLU A 158 -46.27 36.43 -12.67
C GLU A 158 -45.88 35.01 -13.13
N GLY A 159 -46.20 34.00 -12.30
CA GLY A 159 -45.83 32.59 -12.53
C GLY A 159 -44.46 32.16 -11.97
N GLN A 160 -43.81 32.99 -11.16
CA GLN A 160 -42.64 32.63 -10.34
C GLN A 160 -43.02 32.54 -8.85
N PRO A 161 -42.34 31.71 -8.03
CA PRO A 161 -42.53 31.72 -6.58
C PRO A 161 -42.01 33.03 -5.98
N GLU A 162 -42.57 33.46 -4.85
CA GLU A 162 -42.11 34.68 -4.15
C GLU A 162 -40.66 34.55 -3.66
N THR A 163 -40.20 33.34 -3.35
CA THR A 163 -38.82 33.02 -2.95
C THR A 163 -37.79 33.20 -4.07
N ILE A 164 -38.20 33.38 -5.34
CA ILE A 164 -37.30 33.34 -6.50
C ILE A 164 -36.11 34.30 -6.40
N VAL A 165 -36.29 35.44 -5.71
CA VAL A 165 -35.23 36.43 -5.47
C VAL A 165 -34.14 35.86 -4.56
N GLU A 166 -34.55 35.25 -3.44
CA GLU A 166 -33.67 34.58 -2.48
C GLU A 166 -33.01 33.34 -3.09
N ASP A 167 -33.77 32.55 -3.87
CA ASP A 167 -33.27 31.36 -4.56
C ASP A 167 -32.18 31.72 -5.59
N ILE A 168 -32.34 32.82 -6.34
CA ILE A 168 -31.32 33.35 -7.26
C ILE A 168 -30.10 33.85 -6.49
N GLU A 169 -30.29 34.63 -5.43
CA GLU A 169 -29.17 35.18 -4.65
C GLU A 169 -28.34 34.07 -4.01
N SER A 170 -29.00 33.07 -3.40
CA SER A 170 -28.37 31.87 -2.84
C SER A 170 -27.62 31.05 -3.89
N MET A 171 -28.20 30.88 -5.08
CA MET A 171 -27.53 30.23 -6.21
C MET A 171 -26.28 31.00 -6.64
N VAL A 172 -26.32 32.34 -6.73
CA VAL A 172 -25.16 33.15 -7.09
C VAL A 172 -24.07 33.08 -6.01
N ARG A 173 -24.44 33.20 -4.73
CA ARG A 173 -23.54 33.07 -3.56
C ARG A 173 -22.78 31.75 -3.54
N THR A 174 -23.44 30.65 -3.92
CA THR A 174 -22.83 29.31 -4.07
C THR A 174 -21.61 29.29 -5.03
N TYR A 175 -21.50 30.26 -5.95
CA TYR A 175 -20.31 30.48 -6.77
C TYR A 175 -19.42 31.62 -6.25
N VAL A 176 -19.97 32.78 -5.88
CA VAL A 176 -19.17 33.98 -5.59
C VAL A 176 -18.56 34.05 -4.19
N ASP A 177 -19.10 33.34 -3.21
CA ASP A 177 -18.53 33.27 -1.85
C ASP A 177 -17.20 32.52 -1.84
N LYS A 178 -16.95 31.68 -2.86
CA LYS A 178 -15.72 30.89 -2.99
C LYS A 178 -14.53 31.83 -3.24
N PRO A 179 -13.46 31.80 -2.42
CA PRO A 179 -12.30 32.67 -2.58
C PRO A 179 -11.53 32.41 -3.90
N ASN A 180 -11.81 31.27 -4.55
CA ASN A 180 -11.25 30.90 -5.84
C ASN A 180 -11.99 31.50 -7.04
N CYS A 181 -13.12 32.16 -6.82
CA CYS A 181 -13.94 32.76 -7.88
C CYS A 181 -13.54 34.23 -8.13
N ILE A 182 -13.26 34.56 -9.39
CA ILE A 182 -13.12 35.91 -9.92
C ILE A 182 -14.52 36.43 -10.26
N ILE A 183 -14.89 37.60 -9.76
CA ILE A 183 -16.22 38.18 -9.94
C ILE A 183 -16.18 39.20 -11.07
N LEU A 184 -16.96 38.97 -12.13
CA LEU A 184 -17.17 39.95 -13.20
C LEU A 184 -18.49 40.68 -12.97
N ALA A 185 -18.42 41.86 -12.35
CA ALA A 185 -19.58 42.66 -11.96
C ALA A 185 -20.01 43.60 -13.11
N ILE A 186 -21.08 43.23 -13.81
CA ILE A 186 -21.59 43.94 -14.99
C ILE A 186 -22.72 44.89 -14.59
N SER A 187 -22.48 46.20 -14.77
CA SER A 187 -23.42 47.28 -14.48
C SER A 187 -23.69 48.14 -15.73
N PRO A 188 -24.92 48.62 -15.96
CA PRO A 188 -25.20 49.55 -17.05
C PRO A 188 -24.83 50.99 -16.66
N ALA A 189 -24.18 51.73 -17.57
CA ALA A 189 -23.70 53.09 -17.34
C ALA A 189 -24.79 54.17 -17.33
N ASN A 190 -26.00 53.85 -17.81
CA ASN A 190 -27.17 54.73 -17.75
C ASN A 190 -27.95 54.64 -16.43
N GLN A 191 -27.37 54.02 -15.39
CA GLN A 191 -27.88 53.93 -14.03
C GLN A 191 -26.76 54.27 -13.05
N ASP A 192 -27.10 54.81 -11.88
CA ASP A 192 -26.11 55.10 -10.83
C ASP A 192 -25.47 53.79 -10.32
N ILE A 193 -24.15 53.72 -10.40
CA ILE A 193 -23.35 52.57 -9.97
C ILE A 193 -23.54 52.23 -8.49
N ALA A 194 -23.87 53.23 -7.65
CA ALA A 194 -24.18 53.02 -6.24
C ALA A 194 -25.43 52.16 -6.00
N THR A 195 -26.30 52.04 -7.01
CA THR A 195 -27.53 51.22 -6.97
C THR A 195 -27.37 49.83 -7.59
N SER A 196 -26.17 49.48 -8.07
CA SER A 196 -25.89 48.22 -8.75
C SER A 196 -25.85 47.03 -7.80
N ASP A 197 -26.78 46.10 -7.98
CA ASP A 197 -26.86 44.86 -7.19
C ASP A 197 -25.60 43.98 -7.36
N ALA A 198 -24.95 44.06 -8.54
CA ALA A 198 -23.72 43.33 -8.80
C ALA A 198 -22.54 43.86 -7.98
N ILE A 199 -22.44 45.18 -7.79
CA ILE A 199 -21.40 45.80 -6.96
C ILE A 199 -21.72 45.65 -5.48
N LYS A 200 -23.00 45.72 -5.09
CA LYS A 200 -23.44 45.40 -3.73
C LYS A 200 -23.02 43.99 -3.33
N LEU A 201 -23.41 42.98 -4.13
CA LEU A 201 -23.08 41.58 -3.86
C LEU A 201 -21.56 41.35 -3.88
N ALA A 202 -20.84 41.91 -4.86
CA ALA A 202 -19.39 41.81 -4.92
C ALA A 202 -18.72 42.39 -3.65
N LYS A 203 -19.17 43.54 -3.14
CA LYS A 203 -18.62 44.16 -1.93
C LYS A 203 -18.88 43.36 -0.65
N GLU A 204 -19.98 42.63 -0.58
CA GLU A 204 -20.30 41.76 0.56
C GLU A 204 -19.37 40.54 0.62
N VAL A 205 -18.91 40.03 -0.52
CA VAL A 205 -18.08 38.80 -0.62
C VAL A 205 -16.59 39.08 -0.92
N ASP A 206 -16.26 40.29 -1.37
CA ASP A 206 -14.91 40.80 -1.68
C ASP A 206 -14.82 42.29 -1.25
N PRO A 207 -14.73 42.58 0.06
CA PRO A 207 -14.71 43.96 0.56
C PRO A 207 -13.48 44.78 0.13
N THR A 208 -12.36 44.11 -0.19
CA THR A 208 -11.11 44.76 -0.63
C THR A 208 -11.04 44.95 -2.15
N GLY A 209 -11.93 44.31 -2.92
CA GLY A 209 -12.00 44.39 -4.37
C GLY A 209 -10.83 43.69 -5.08
N GLU A 210 -10.24 42.67 -4.44
CA GLU A 210 -9.03 41.96 -4.89
C GLU A 210 -9.29 40.93 -6.00
N ARG A 211 -10.54 40.47 -6.15
CA ARG A 211 -10.95 39.46 -7.13
C ARG A 211 -12.14 39.92 -7.99
N THR A 212 -12.50 41.19 -7.90
CA THR A 212 -13.66 41.80 -8.58
C THR A 212 -13.22 42.69 -9.75
N PHE A 213 -13.77 42.42 -10.93
CA PHE A 213 -13.61 43.21 -12.15
C PHE A 213 -14.92 43.95 -12.46
N GLY A 214 -14.87 45.28 -12.53
CA GLY A 214 -16.02 46.11 -12.88
C GLY A 214 -16.16 46.27 -14.41
N VAL A 215 -17.35 46.02 -14.93
CA VAL A 215 -17.68 46.23 -16.35
C VAL A 215 -18.85 47.20 -16.47
N LEU A 216 -18.66 48.25 -17.26
CA LEU A 216 -19.71 49.20 -17.63
C LEU A 216 -20.22 48.93 -19.05
N THR A 217 -21.51 48.70 -19.19
CA THR A 217 -22.19 48.53 -20.49
C THR A 217 -23.06 49.75 -20.81
N LYS A 218 -23.55 49.87 -22.05
CA LYS A 218 -24.53 50.90 -22.47
C LYS A 218 -24.01 52.35 -22.33
N LEU A 219 -22.71 52.57 -22.49
CA LEU A 219 -22.09 53.91 -22.49
C LEU A 219 -22.65 54.80 -23.63
N ASP A 220 -23.10 54.17 -24.72
CA ASP A 220 -23.78 54.77 -25.86
C ASP A 220 -25.21 55.26 -25.57
N LEU A 221 -25.81 54.83 -24.45
CA LEU A 221 -27.17 55.16 -24.01
C LEU A 221 -27.20 56.08 -22.78
N MET A 222 -26.11 56.77 -22.48
CA MET A 222 -26.05 57.78 -21.43
C MET A 222 -26.72 59.09 -21.86
N ASP A 223 -27.23 59.85 -20.89
CA ASP A 223 -27.84 61.16 -21.15
C ASP A 223 -26.81 62.16 -21.65
N LYS A 224 -27.17 62.93 -22.69
CA LYS A 224 -26.25 63.88 -23.34
C LYS A 224 -25.75 64.94 -22.34
N GLY A 225 -24.44 65.03 -22.17
CA GLY A 225 -23.79 65.90 -21.19
C GLY A 225 -23.42 65.20 -19.87
N THR A 226 -23.74 63.92 -19.73
CA THR A 226 -23.20 63.06 -18.66
C THR A 226 -22.13 62.12 -19.23
N ASN A 227 -21.14 61.74 -18.41
CA ASN A 227 -20.16 60.71 -18.75
C ASN A 227 -19.84 59.83 -17.53
N ALA A 228 -19.41 58.61 -17.77
CA ALA A 228 -18.99 57.64 -16.75
C ALA A 228 -17.48 57.67 -16.42
N LEU A 229 -16.78 58.78 -16.71
CA LEU A 229 -15.31 58.83 -16.65
C LEU A 229 -14.77 58.55 -15.23
N GLU A 230 -15.41 59.10 -14.20
CA GLU A 230 -15.01 58.90 -12.81
C GLU A 230 -15.13 57.44 -12.35
N VAL A 231 -16.05 56.67 -12.94
CA VAL A 231 -16.18 55.24 -12.65
C VAL A 231 -15.12 54.46 -13.40
N LEU A 232 -14.92 54.73 -14.70
CA LEU A 232 -13.91 54.06 -15.54
C LEU A 232 -12.48 54.28 -15.04
N GLU A 233 -12.17 55.44 -14.48
CA GLU A 233 -10.88 55.75 -13.86
C GLU A 233 -10.76 55.24 -12.41
N GLY A 234 -11.81 54.62 -11.86
CA GLY A 234 -11.83 54.09 -10.49
C GLY A 234 -11.84 55.15 -9.39
N ARG A 235 -12.19 56.40 -9.73
CA ARG A 235 -12.30 57.54 -8.79
C ARG A 235 -13.59 57.47 -7.95
N SER A 236 -14.71 57.09 -8.58
CA SER A 236 -16.01 56.95 -7.92
C SER A 236 -16.11 55.65 -7.10
N TYR A 237 -15.72 54.51 -7.69
CA TYR A 237 -15.66 53.23 -6.98
C TYR A 237 -14.32 52.53 -7.25
N LYS A 238 -13.48 52.45 -6.21
CA LYS A 238 -12.12 51.92 -6.31
C LYS A 238 -12.09 50.40 -6.15
N LEU A 239 -11.73 49.71 -7.23
CA LEU A 239 -11.37 48.27 -7.26
C LEU A 239 -9.85 48.12 -7.37
N GLN A 240 -9.30 46.94 -7.04
CA GLN A 240 -7.88 46.64 -7.31
C GLN A 240 -7.63 46.34 -8.80
N HIS A 241 -8.70 46.03 -9.55
CA HIS A 241 -8.67 45.81 -10.99
C HIS A 241 -9.37 46.95 -11.73
N PRO A 242 -8.91 47.29 -12.96
CA PRO A 242 -9.46 48.40 -13.71
C PRO A 242 -10.89 48.12 -14.15
N TRP A 243 -11.70 49.19 -14.20
CA TRP A 243 -13.00 49.17 -14.84
C TRP A 243 -12.85 49.10 -16.36
N VAL A 244 -13.70 48.31 -17.02
CA VAL A 244 -13.72 48.21 -18.49
C VAL A 244 -15.10 48.60 -19.04
N GLY A 245 -15.11 49.60 -19.90
CA GLY A 245 -16.27 50.02 -20.68
C GLY A 245 -16.46 49.15 -21.93
N ILE A 246 -17.70 48.74 -22.20
CA ILE A 246 -18.09 47.92 -23.36
C ILE A 246 -19.32 48.54 -24.04
N VAL A 247 -19.25 48.67 -25.36
CA VAL A 247 -20.38 49.11 -26.20
C VAL A 247 -20.88 47.92 -27.00
N ASN A 248 -22.09 47.47 -26.66
CA ASN A 248 -22.72 46.32 -27.29
C ASN A 248 -23.63 46.75 -28.45
N ARG A 249 -24.05 45.79 -29.29
CA ARG A 249 -25.07 46.03 -30.33
C ARG A 249 -26.37 46.55 -29.72
N SER A 250 -26.98 47.55 -30.36
CA SER A 250 -28.31 48.02 -30.01
C SER A 250 -29.37 46.95 -30.27
N GLN A 251 -30.56 47.06 -29.67
CA GLN A 251 -31.66 46.13 -29.96
C GLN A 251 -32.07 46.15 -31.45
N ALA A 252 -31.89 47.28 -32.14
CA ALA A 252 -32.12 47.39 -33.57
C ALA A 252 -31.05 46.64 -34.40
N ASP A 253 -29.77 46.70 -34.00
CA ASP A 253 -28.70 45.92 -34.63
C ASP A 253 -28.91 44.40 -34.40
N ILE A 254 -29.35 44.01 -33.20
CA ILE A 254 -29.68 42.61 -32.84
C ILE A 254 -30.85 42.11 -33.71
N ASN A 255 -31.95 42.86 -33.80
CA ASN A 255 -33.11 42.50 -34.61
C ASN A 255 -32.79 42.41 -36.12
N ARG A 256 -31.75 43.10 -36.58
CA ARG A 256 -31.23 43.04 -37.96
C ARG A 256 -30.18 41.95 -38.17
N ASN A 257 -29.86 41.15 -37.15
CA ASN A 257 -28.76 40.18 -37.14
C ASN A 257 -27.42 40.78 -37.61
N ALA A 258 -27.12 42.02 -37.19
CA ALA A 258 -25.90 42.71 -37.57
C ALA A 258 -24.67 41.94 -37.07
N ASP A 259 -23.70 41.73 -37.97
CA ASP A 259 -22.50 40.93 -37.70
C ASP A 259 -21.70 41.42 -36.46
N MET A 260 -21.17 40.48 -35.70
CA MET A 260 -20.41 40.77 -34.48
C MET A 260 -19.04 41.38 -34.78
N MET A 261 -18.42 41.06 -35.93
CA MET A 261 -17.17 41.74 -36.34
C MET A 261 -17.42 43.22 -36.65
N LEU A 262 -18.56 43.54 -37.26
CA LEU A 262 -19.02 44.92 -37.44
C LEU A 262 -19.27 45.61 -36.09
N ALA A 263 -19.84 44.89 -35.11
CA ALA A 263 -20.06 45.43 -33.77
C ALA A 263 -18.75 45.75 -33.03
N ARG A 264 -17.76 44.85 -33.03
CA ARG A 264 -16.42 45.11 -32.45
C ARG A 264 -15.72 46.30 -33.12
N ARG A 265 -15.90 46.48 -34.44
CA ARG A 265 -15.38 47.66 -35.14
C ARG A 265 -16.08 48.95 -34.70
N LYS A 266 -17.41 48.95 -34.58
CA LYS A 266 -18.18 50.09 -34.05
C LYS A 266 -17.81 50.41 -32.60
N GLU A 267 -17.56 49.40 -31.76
CA GLU A 267 -17.09 49.57 -30.38
C GLU A 267 -15.75 50.31 -30.34
N ARG A 268 -14.77 49.87 -31.15
CA ARG A 268 -13.46 50.53 -31.23
C ARG A 268 -13.58 51.96 -31.77
N GLU A 269 -14.34 52.16 -32.84
CA GLU A 269 -14.61 53.47 -33.43
C GLU A 269 -15.28 54.43 -32.42
N TYR A 270 -16.22 53.96 -31.60
CA TYR A 270 -16.83 54.75 -30.53
C TYR A 270 -15.80 55.24 -29.50
N PHE A 271 -14.91 54.36 -29.03
CA PHE A 271 -13.89 54.75 -28.05
C PHE A 271 -12.81 55.65 -28.67
N ASP A 272 -12.37 55.38 -29.90
CA ASP A 272 -11.36 56.18 -30.61
C ASP A 272 -11.86 57.59 -30.97
N THR A 273 -13.17 57.75 -31.26
CA THR A 273 -13.77 59.03 -31.68
C THR A 273 -14.46 59.81 -30.54
N SER A 274 -14.64 59.21 -29.37
CA SER A 274 -15.30 59.87 -28.24
C SER A 274 -14.43 60.96 -27.60
N PRO A 275 -14.96 62.19 -27.40
CA PRO A 275 -14.21 63.27 -26.76
C PRO A 275 -13.93 63.00 -25.28
N ASP A 276 -14.79 62.24 -24.59
CA ASP A 276 -14.66 61.93 -23.16
C ASP A 276 -13.82 60.66 -22.88
N TYR A 277 -13.70 59.76 -23.86
CA TYR A 277 -13.11 58.42 -23.66
C TYR A 277 -11.88 58.11 -24.52
N GLY A 278 -11.49 58.99 -25.46
CA GLY A 278 -10.38 58.76 -26.38
C GLY A 278 -9.04 58.42 -25.71
N HIS A 279 -8.73 59.02 -24.56
CA HIS A 279 -7.50 58.69 -23.80
C HIS A 279 -7.52 57.30 -23.16
N LEU A 280 -8.70 56.69 -23.00
CA LEU A 280 -8.89 55.36 -22.44
C LEU A 280 -9.09 54.27 -23.49
N ALA A 281 -9.25 54.59 -24.77
CA ALA A 281 -9.63 53.64 -25.83
C ALA A 281 -8.78 52.34 -25.85
N SER A 282 -7.47 52.45 -25.60
CA SER A 282 -6.54 51.30 -25.52
C SER A 282 -6.79 50.31 -24.35
N LYS A 283 -7.64 50.69 -23.37
CA LYS A 283 -8.01 49.93 -22.17
C LYS A 283 -9.52 49.63 -22.11
N MET A 284 -10.24 49.84 -23.20
CA MET A 284 -11.68 49.65 -23.29
C MET A 284 -12.05 48.58 -24.33
N GLY A 285 -13.29 48.12 -24.27
CA GLY A 285 -13.89 47.20 -25.23
C GLY A 285 -13.75 45.71 -24.89
N SER A 286 -14.58 44.92 -25.57
CA SER A 286 -14.76 43.48 -25.37
C SER A 286 -13.48 42.65 -25.57
N GLU A 287 -12.67 42.98 -26.58
CA GLU A 287 -11.39 42.30 -26.85
C GLU A 287 -10.34 42.57 -25.76
N TYR A 288 -10.33 43.77 -25.18
CA TYR A 288 -9.43 44.11 -24.08
C TYR A 288 -9.83 43.35 -22.81
N LEU A 289 -11.13 43.33 -22.47
CA LEU A 289 -11.65 42.57 -21.33
C LEU A 289 -11.28 41.08 -21.43
N ALA A 290 -11.48 40.46 -22.60
CA ALA A 290 -11.15 39.04 -22.80
C ALA A 290 -9.67 38.74 -22.53
N LYS A 291 -8.75 39.58 -23.05
CA LYS A 291 -7.30 39.45 -22.82
C LYS A 291 -6.92 39.71 -21.37
N LEU A 292 -7.54 40.69 -20.71
CA LEU A 292 -7.33 41.02 -19.30
C LEU A 292 -7.72 39.85 -18.39
N LEU A 293 -8.93 39.30 -18.59
CA LEU A 293 -9.43 38.16 -17.82
C LEU A 293 -8.61 36.90 -18.04
N SER A 294 -8.23 36.59 -19.29
CA SER A 294 -7.39 35.42 -19.59
C SER A 294 -6.01 35.50 -18.91
N LYS A 295 -5.34 36.67 -18.98
CA LYS A 295 -4.05 36.90 -18.30
C LYS A 295 -4.16 36.84 -16.77
N HIS A 296 -5.21 37.41 -16.19
CA HIS A 296 -5.40 37.38 -14.74
C HIS A 296 -5.74 35.96 -14.25
N LEU A 297 -6.64 35.26 -14.95
CA LEU A 297 -6.98 33.86 -14.65
C LEU A 297 -5.74 32.96 -14.70
N GLU A 298 -4.86 33.12 -15.70
CA GLU A 298 -3.59 32.39 -15.75
C GLU A 298 -2.70 32.65 -14.52
N SER A 299 -2.57 33.91 -14.09
CA SER A 299 -1.80 34.29 -12.90
C SER A 299 -2.37 33.66 -11.62
N VAL A 300 -3.70 33.59 -11.50
CA VAL A 300 -4.41 33.00 -10.36
C VAL A 300 -4.32 31.47 -10.36
N ILE A 301 -4.38 30.83 -11.54
CA ILE A 301 -4.13 29.38 -11.66
C ILE A 301 -2.70 29.07 -11.25
N ARG A 302 -1.72 29.82 -11.76
CA ARG A 302 -0.29 29.59 -11.50
C ARG A 302 0.06 29.70 -10.01
N SER A 303 -0.49 30.68 -9.28
CA SER A 303 -0.25 30.82 -7.84
C SER A 303 -0.94 29.75 -6.99
N ARG A 304 -2.03 29.14 -7.47
CA ARG A 304 -2.83 28.16 -6.71
C ARG A 304 -2.53 26.70 -7.02
N ILE A 305 -1.86 26.38 -8.13
CA ILE A 305 -1.45 24.99 -8.47
C ILE A 305 -0.79 24.24 -7.30
N PRO A 306 0.14 24.81 -6.51
CA PRO A 306 0.73 24.09 -5.37
C PRO A 306 -0.29 23.71 -4.29
N SER A 307 -1.28 24.57 -4.03
CA SER A 307 -2.37 24.30 -3.08
C SER A 307 -3.33 23.23 -3.61
N ILE A 308 -3.68 23.29 -4.90
CA ILE A 308 -4.52 22.28 -5.57
C ILE A 308 -3.84 20.92 -5.55
N LEU A 309 -2.53 20.85 -5.83
CA LEU A 309 -1.76 19.60 -5.80
C LEU A 309 -1.64 19.03 -4.39
N SER A 310 -1.48 19.86 -3.36
CA SER A 310 -1.55 19.44 -1.95
C SER A 310 -2.91 18.84 -1.60
N LEU A 311 -4.02 19.48 -2.01
CA LEU A 311 -5.38 18.99 -1.81
C LEU A 311 -5.63 17.66 -2.54
N ILE A 312 -5.15 17.52 -3.79
CA ILE A 312 -5.25 16.27 -4.55
C ILE A 312 -4.48 15.14 -3.86
N ASN A 313 -3.22 15.36 -3.47
CA ASN A 313 -2.41 14.33 -2.80
C ASN A 313 -3.03 13.89 -1.47
N LYS A 314 -3.51 14.83 -0.64
CA LYS A 314 -4.25 14.52 0.59
C LYS A 314 -5.50 13.66 0.31
N SER A 315 -6.27 14.03 -0.71
CA SER A 315 -7.49 13.31 -1.10
C SER A 315 -7.18 11.90 -1.63
N ILE A 316 -6.07 11.73 -2.37
CA ILE A 316 -5.58 10.41 -2.81
C ILE A 316 -5.27 9.53 -1.60
N GLU A 317 -4.51 10.03 -0.62
CA GLU A 317 -4.20 9.25 0.58
C GLU A 317 -5.44 8.87 1.41
N GLU A 318 -6.44 9.76 1.47
CA GLU A 318 -7.69 9.52 2.20
C GLU A 318 -8.56 8.48 1.47
N LEU A 319 -8.66 8.55 0.15
CA LEU A 319 -9.35 7.56 -0.70
C LEU A 319 -8.65 6.20 -0.71
N GLU A 320 -7.31 6.15 -0.72
CA GLU A 320 -6.56 4.89 -0.61
C GLU A 320 -6.78 4.24 0.77
N ARG A 321 -6.76 5.04 1.85
CA ARG A 321 -7.08 4.56 3.21
C ARG A 321 -8.53 4.08 3.35
N GLU A 322 -9.50 4.69 2.64
CA GLU A 322 -10.87 4.19 2.60
C GLU A 322 -10.98 2.91 1.78
N LEU A 323 -10.33 2.83 0.63
CA LEU A 323 -10.31 1.65 -0.23
C LEU A 323 -9.69 0.43 0.47
N ASP A 324 -8.63 0.62 1.26
CA ASP A 324 -8.04 -0.43 2.09
C ASP A 324 -9.00 -0.93 3.19
N ARG A 325 -9.81 -0.04 3.77
CA ARG A 325 -10.84 -0.40 4.78
C ARG A 325 -12.03 -1.15 4.16
N LEU A 326 -12.49 -0.71 2.99
CA LEU A 326 -13.50 -1.41 2.18
C LEU A 326 -12.95 -2.73 1.61
N GLY A 327 -11.62 -2.84 1.52
CA GLY A 327 -10.88 -4.00 1.04
C GLY A 327 -10.98 -4.20 -0.47
N ARG A 328 -10.21 -5.17 -0.98
CA ARG A 328 -10.10 -5.45 -2.43
C ARG A 328 -11.40 -6.02 -3.02
N PRO A 329 -11.74 -5.68 -4.28
CA PRO A 329 -12.90 -6.27 -4.96
C PRO A 329 -12.75 -7.79 -5.11
N VAL A 330 -13.88 -8.50 -5.06
CA VAL A 330 -13.92 -9.95 -5.28
C VAL A 330 -13.59 -10.26 -6.74
N ALA A 331 -12.66 -11.19 -6.96
CA ALA A 331 -12.29 -11.61 -8.31
C ALA A 331 -13.41 -12.41 -9.00
N VAL A 332 -13.49 -12.31 -10.32
CA VAL A 332 -14.43 -13.10 -11.15
C VAL A 332 -13.93 -14.54 -11.35
N ASP A 333 -12.61 -14.75 -11.30
CA ASP A 333 -11.99 -16.06 -11.46
C ASP A 333 -12.20 -16.96 -10.24
N ALA A 334 -12.59 -18.22 -10.48
CA ALA A 334 -12.89 -19.19 -9.42
C ALA A 334 -11.65 -19.58 -8.59
N GLY A 335 -10.45 -19.59 -9.19
CA GLY A 335 -9.20 -19.85 -8.48
C GLY A 335 -8.82 -18.70 -7.54
N ALA A 336 -9.02 -17.46 -7.99
CA ALA A 336 -8.85 -16.27 -7.17
C ALA A 336 -9.89 -16.19 -6.03
N GLN A 337 -11.17 -16.50 -6.29
CA GLN A 337 -12.20 -16.61 -5.24
C GLN A 337 -11.83 -17.66 -4.17
N LEU A 338 -11.38 -18.84 -4.62
CA LEU A 338 -10.89 -19.89 -3.74
C LEU A 338 -9.70 -19.42 -2.88
N TYR A 339 -8.73 -18.72 -3.49
CA TYR A 339 -7.60 -18.15 -2.77
C TYR A 339 -8.05 -17.17 -1.67
N THR A 340 -8.96 -16.24 -1.99
CA THR A 340 -9.52 -15.26 -1.05
C THR A 340 -10.23 -15.93 0.13
N ILE A 341 -11.04 -16.97 -0.13
CA ILE A 341 -11.70 -17.74 0.95
C ILE A 341 -10.64 -18.43 1.84
N LEU A 342 -9.63 -19.07 1.24
CA LEU A 342 -8.56 -19.75 1.98
C LEU A 342 -7.68 -18.80 2.80
N GLU A 343 -7.48 -17.57 2.32
CA GLU A 343 -6.76 -16.51 3.04
C GLU A 343 -7.52 -16.11 4.32
N MET A 344 -8.82 -15.85 4.22
CA MET A 344 -9.68 -15.55 5.39
C MET A 344 -9.76 -16.72 6.38
N CYS A 345 -9.81 -17.95 5.88
CA CYS A 345 -9.76 -19.15 6.74
C CYS A 345 -8.44 -19.23 7.52
N ARG A 346 -7.31 -18.88 6.90
CA ARG A 346 -5.99 -18.83 7.57
C ARG A 346 -5.93 -17.70 8.60
N ALA A 347 -6.54 -16.54 8.34
CA ALA A 347 -6.64 -15.44 9.29
C ALA A 347 -7.44 -15.84 10.53
N PHE A 348 -8.62 -16.45 10.35
CA PHE A 348 -9.42 -17.02 11.43
C PHE A 348 -8.68 -18.11 12.20
N ASP A 349 -8.07 -19.08 11.52
CA ASP A 349 -7.35 -20.22 12.14
C ASP A 349 -6.16 -19.74 12.98
N LYS A 350 -5.48 -18.68 12.53
CA LYS A 350 -4.45 -17.97 13.31
C LYS A 350 -5.03 -17.33 14.58
N ILE A 351 -6.11 -16.57 14.48
CA ILE A 351 -6.74 -15.90 15.64
C ILE A 351 -7.28 -16.95 16.65
N PHE A 352 -7.84 -18.06 16.17
CA PHE A 352 -8.28 -19.17 17.01
C PHE A 352 -7.10 -19.84 17.74
N LYS A 353 -5.96 -20.00 17.08
CA LYS A 353 -4.72 -20.48 17.72
C LYS A 353 -4.16 -19.51 18.75
N GLU A 354 -4.18 -18.20 18.49
CA GLU A 354 -3.79 -17.15 19.46
C GLU A 354 -4.66 -17.17 20.73
N HIS A 355 -5.94 -17.58 20.63
CA HIS A 355 -6.82 -17.78 21.79
C HIS A 355 -6.52 -19.06 22.60
N LEU A 356 -5.94 -20.09 21.96
CA LEU A 356 -5.65 -21.38 22.60
C LEU A 356 -4.23 -21.47 23.17
N ASP A 357 -3.24 -20.97 22.44
CA ASP A 357 -1.81 -21.04 22.81
C ASP A 357 -1.35 -19.89 23.71
N GLY A 358 -2.17 -18.85 23.84
CA GLY A 358 -1.83 -17.60 24.51
C GLY A 358 -1.54 -16.46 23.52
N GLY A 359 -1.88 -15.24 23.94
CA GLY A 359 -1.87 -14.04 23.12
C GLY A 359 -3.25 -13.36 23.06
N ARG A 360 -4.34 -14.11 23.24
CA ARG A 360 -5.71 -13.59 23.40
C ARG A 360 -6.44 -14.29 24.56
N PRO A 361 -7.38 -13.61 25.26
CA PRO A 361 -8.08 -14.15 26.42
C PRO A 361 -9.20 -15.14 26.03
N GLY A 362 -9.21 -16.31 26.66
CA GLY A 362 -10.30 -17.27 26.58
C GLY A 362 -9.87 -18.74 26.72
N GLY A 363 -8.67 -19.11 26.25
CA GLY A 363 -8.12 -20.46 26.44
C GLY A 363 -7.77 -20.77 27.90
N ASP A 364 -7.46 -19.74 28.69
CA ASP A 364 -7.25 -19.78 30.14
C ASP A 364 -8.42 -20.44 30.90
N ARG A 365 -9.65 -20.26 30.39
CA ARG A 365 -10.87 -20.84 30.96
C ARG A 365 -10.86 -22.37 30.99
N ILE A 366 -10.06 -23.02 30.13
CA ILE A 366 -9.91 -24.48 30.09
C ILE A 366 -9.20 -24.98 31.36
N TYR A 367 -8.18 -24.26 31.87
CA TYR A 367 -7.58 -24.57 33.17
C TYR A 367 -8.61 -24.46 34.30
N GLY A 368 -9.49 -23.46 34.24
CA GLY A 368 -10.61 -23.32 35.20
C GLY A 368 -11.53 -24.54 35.28
N VAL A 369 -11.71 -25.29 34.18
CA VAL A 369 -12.46 -26.56 34.18
C VAL A 369 -11.68 -27.65 34.92
N PHE A 370 -10.39 -27.83 34.62
CA PHE A 370 -9.59 -28.94 35.15
C PHE A 370 -9.07 -28.72 36.58
N ASP A 371 -8.75 -27.48 36.96
CA ASP A 371 -8.14 -27.17 38.25
C ASP A 371 -9.19 -26.86 39.33
N ASN A 372 -10.35 -26.32 38.93
CA ASN A 372 -11.43 -25.94 39.86
C ASN A 372 -12.67 -26.83 39.73
N GLN A 373 -13.27 -26.93 38.53
CA GLN A 373 -14.58 -27.60 38.38
C GLN A 373 -14.50 -29.11 38.58
N LEU A 374 -13.56 -29.80 37.92
CA LEU A 374 -13.39 -31.25 38.07
C LEU A 374 -13.07 -31.65 39.53
N PRO A 375 -12.08 -31.06 40.23
CA PRO A 375 -11.82 -31.42 41.63
C PRO A 375 -12.97 -31.08 42.58
N ALA A 376 -13.74 -30.01 42.32
CA ALA A 376 -14.94 -29.71 43.09
C ALA A 376 -16.08 -30.70 42.83
N ALA A 377 -16.20 -31.24 41.60
CA ALA A 377 -17.18 -32.27 41.26
C ALA A 377 -16.81 -33.62 41.91
N LEU A 378 -15.53 -34.01 41.87
CA LEU A 378 -15.05 -35.25 42.52
C LEU A 378 -15.27 -35.23 44.05
N LYS A 379 -15.06 -34.07 44.70
CA LYS A 379 -15.31 -33.90 46.15
C LYS A 379 -16.80 -33.95 46.55
N LYS A 380 -17.73 -33.78 45.60
CA LYS A 380 -19.18 -33.79 45.86
C LYS A 380 -19.83 -35.17 45.67
N LEU A 381 -19.05 -36.20 45.35
CA LEU A 381 -19.56 -37.54 45.12
C LEU A 381 -20.06 -38.18 46.42
N PRO A 382 -21.15 -38.97 46.40
CA PRO A 382 -21.85 -39.43 47.60
C PRO A 382 -21.18 -40.65 48.28
N PHE A 383 -19.85 -40.64 48.42
CA PHE A 383 -19.08 -41.76 48.96
C PHE A 383 -19.48 -42.10 50.39
N ASP A 384 -19.73 -41.11 51.26
CA ASP A 384 -20.16 -41.32 52.65
C ASP A 384 -21.48 -42.11 52.75
N ARG A 385 -22.39 -41.90 51.79
CA ARG A 385 -23.66 -42.63 51.72
C ARG A 385 -23.43 -44.06 51.20
N HIS A 386 -22.60 -44.22 50.17
CA HIS A 386 -22.29 -45.52 49.56
C HIS A 386 -21.51 -46.44 50.51
N LEU A 387 -20.52 -45.89 51.21
CA LEU A 387 -19.65 -46.58 52.18
C LEU A 387 -20.19 -46.53 53.62
N SER A 388 -21.44 -46.09 53.80
CA SER A 388 -22.13 -46.14 55.09
C SER A 388 -22.23 -47.58 55.60
N LEU A 389 -22.14 -47.75 56.92
CA LEU A 389 -22.09 -49.06 57.58
C LEU A 389 -23.24 -49.99 57.18
N GLN A 390 -24.46 -49.45 57.05
CA GLN A 390 -25.64 -50.20 56.61
C GLN A 390 -25.53 -50.64 55.14
N SER A 391 -25.01 -49.77 54.26
CA SER A 391 -24.81 -50.06 52.84
C SER A 391 -23.72 -51.13 52.64
N VAL A 392 -22.58 -50.98 53.33
CA VAL A 392 -21.46 -51.92 53.27
C VAL A 392 -21.86 -53.30 53.80
N LYS A 393 -22.55 -53.37 54.94
CA LYS A 393 -23.06 -54.63 55.50
C LYS A 393 -23.99 -55.34 54.53
N ARG A 394 -24.95 -54.61 53.93
CA ARG A 394 -25.85 -55.16 52.91
C ARG A 394 -25.08 -55.68 51.68
N ILE A 395 -24.26 -54.84 51.05
CA ILE A 395 -23.60 -55.18 49.77
C ILE A 395 -22.63 -56.34 49.92
N VAL A 396 -21.87 -56.42 51.02
CA VAL A 396 -20.94 -57.53 51.28
C VAL A 396 -21.70 -58.83 51.56
N SER A 397 -22.73 -58.79 52.42
CA SER A 397 -23.54 -59.98 52.71
C SER A 397 -24.35 -60.48 51.50
N GLU A 398 -24.77 -59.59 50.59
CA GLU A 398 -25.41 -59.93 49.31
C GLU A 398 -24.42 -60.48 48.26
N ALA A 399 -23.14 -60.13 48.34
CA ALA A 399 -22.13 -60.51 47.34
C ALA A 399 -21.39 -61.82 47.68
N ASP A 400 -20.94 -61.99 48.92
CA ASP A 400 -20.15 -63.17 49.36
C ASP A 400 -21.00 -64.23 50.09
N GLY A 401 -22.21 -63.88 50.56
CA GLY A 401 -23.09 -64.75 51.32
C GLY A 401 -22.61 -65.04 52.74
N TYR A 402 -23.08 -66.15 53.34
CA TYR A 402 -22.65 -66.59 54.67
C TYR A 402 -21.40 -67.48 54.56
N GLN A 403 -20.21 -66.89 54.76
CA GLN A 403 -18.92 -67.61 54.75
C GLN A 403 -18.24 -67.56 56.13
N PRO A 404 -18.40 -68.60 56.97
CA PRO A 404 -17.76 -68.66 58.28
C PRO A 404 -16.27 -69.10 58.18
N HIS A 405 -15.36 -68.16 58.41
CA HIS A 405 -14.00 -68.35 58.97
C HIS A 405 -12.79 -68.73 58.08
N LEU A 406 -12.79 -68.64 56.74
CA LEU A 406 -11.61 -69.08 55.95
C LEU A 406 -11.04 -68.14 54.86
N ILE A 407 -11.81 -67.19 54.31
CA ILE A 407 -11.35 -66.35 53.17
C ILE A 407 -11.86 -64.91 53.35
N ALA A 408 -11.09 -63.92 52.88
CA ALA A 408 -11.51 -62.52 52.85
C ALA A 408 -12.61 -62.27 51.78
N PRO A 409 -13.62 -61.41 52.04
CA PRO A 409 -14.79 -61.20 51.16
C PRO A 409 -14.48 -60.46 49.86
N GLU A 410 -13.86 -61.14 48.89
CA GLU A 410 -13.36 -60.55 47.65
C GLU A 410 -14.48 -59.94 46.78
N GLN A 411 -15.64 -60.59 46.69
CA GLN A 411 -16.73 -60.12 45.81
C GLN A 411 -17.42 -58.89 46.40
N GLY A 412 -17.55 -58.81 47.72
CA GLY A 412 -18.02 -57.63 48.44
C GLY A 412 -17.10 -56.43 48.23
N TYR A 413 -15.78 -56.61 48.33
CA TYR A 413 -14.81 -55.56 47.96
C TYR A 413 -14.97 -55.14 46.49
N ARG A 414 -15.04 -56.09 45.55
CA ARG A 414 -15.20 -55.81 44.12
C ARG A 414 -16.47 -55.01 43.82
N ARG A 415 -17.64 -55.47 44.31
CA ARG A 415 -18.93 -54.77 44.17
C ARG A 415 -18.93 -53.36 44.78
N LEU A 416 -18.32 -53.19 45.95
CA LEU A 416 -18.23 -51.87 46.60
C LEU A 416 -17.36 -50.90 45.81
N ILE A 417 -16.25 -51.38 45.24
CA ILE A 417 -15.35 -50.55 44.43
C ILE A 417 -15.99 -50.23 43.08
N GLU A 418 -16.58 -51.20 42.37
CA GLU A 418 -17.31 -50.97 41.12
C GLU A 418 -18.44 -49.93 41.30
N GLY A 419 -19.23 -50.07 42.37
CA GLY A 419 -20.30 -49.13 42.72
C GLY A 419 -19.79 -47.72 43.03
N ALA A 420 -18.65 -47.60 43.72
CA ALA A 420 -18.02 -46.31 43.99
C ALA A 420 -17.40 -45.67 42.73
N LEU A 421 -16.74 -46.46 41.87
CA LEU A 421 -16.09 -45.99 40.66
C LEU A 421 -17.10 -45.57 39.57
N GLY A 422 -18.29 -46.17 39.55
CA GLY A 422 -19.39 -45.75 38.67
C GLY A 422 -19.75 -44.26 38.78
N TYR A 423 -19.62 -43.66 39.98
CA TYR A 423 -19.93 -42.24 40.20
C TYR A 423 -18.97 -41.27 39.47
N PHE A 424 -17.77 -41.70 39.09
CA PHE A 424 -16.81 -40.83 38.38
C PHE A 424 -17.21 -40.53 36.94
N ARG A 425 -18.08 -41.35 36.31
CA ARG A 425 -18.54 -41.14 34.93
C ARG A 425 -19.16 -39.75 34.74
N GLY A 426 -20.04 -39.32 35.66
CA GLY A 426 -20.75 -38.03 35.58
C GLY A 426 -19.81 -36.81 35.56
N PRO A 427 -18.94 -36.61 36.57
CA PRO A 427 -17.93 -35.54 36.56
C PRO A 427 -17.00 -35.56 35.34
N ALA A 428 -16.66 -36.75 34.85
CA ALA A 428 -15.77 -36.93 33.72
C ALA A 428 -16.44 -36.48 32.41
N GLU A 429 -17.71 -36.87 32.18
CA GLU A 429 -18.53 -36.36 31.06
C GLU A 429 -18.77 -34.84 31.16
N ALA A 430 -19.11 -34.32 32.35
CA ALA A 430 -19.33 -32.89 32.55
C ALA A 430 -18.08 -32.06 32.25
N SER A 431 -16.88 -32.60 32.50
CA SER A 431 -15.60 -31.95 32.16
C SER A 431 -15.37 -31.89 30.64
N VAL A 432 -15.76 -32.95 29.91
CA VAL A 432 -15.73 -33.00 28.43
C VAL A 432 -16.68 -31.94 27.84
N ASP A 433 -17.90 -31.82 28.39
CA ASP A 433 -18.92 -30.88 27.93
C ASP A 433 -18.55 -29.41 28.23
N ALA A 434 -17.95 -29.14 29.40
CA ALA A 434 -17.48 -27.81 29.78
C ALA A 434 -16.35 -27.29 28.87
N VAL A 435 -15.41 -28.16 28.48
CA VAL A 435 -14.33 -27.81 27.52
C VAL A 435 -14.92 -27.51 26.14
N HIS A 436 -15.88 -28.32 25.66
CA HIS A 436 -16.55 -28.11 24.38
C HIS A 436 -17.26 -26.75 24.31
N PHE A 437 -17.95 -26.36 25.39
CA PHE A 437 -18.59 -25.04 25.48
C PHE A 437 -17.59 -23.89 25.37
N VAL A 438 -16.43 -23.99 26.03
CA VAL A 438 -15.35 -22.99 25.89
C VAL A 438 -14.84 -22.93 24.44
N LEU A 439 -14.62 -24.08 23.79
CA LEU A 439 -14.15 -24.13 22.40
C LEU A 439 -15.16 -23.51 21.41
N LYS A 440 -16.48 -23.73 21.59
CA LYS A 440 -17.52 -23.09 20.77
C LYS A 440 -17.52 -21.57 20.92
N GLU A 441 -17.38 -21.06 22.15
CA GLU A 441 -17.26 -19.60 22.38
C GLU A 441 -15.98 -19.01 21.77
N LEU A 442 -14.86 -19.74 21.78
CA LEU A 442 -13.63 -19.31 21.11
C LEU A 442 -13.77 -19.22 19.58
N VAL A 443 -14.50 -20.14 18.95
CA VAL A 443 -14.84 -20.04 17.52
C VAL A 443 -15.65 -18.77 17.25
N ARG A 444 -16.70 -18.51 18.05
CA ARG A 444 -17.56 -17.33 17.88
C ARG A 444 -16.77 -16.01 18.02
N LYS A 445 -15.89 -15.91 19.01
CA LYS A 445 -14.99 -14.76 19.19
C LYS A 445 -14.03 -14.60 18.01
N SER A 446 -13.39 -15.68 17.57
CA SER A 446 -12.38 -15.64 16.51
C SER A 446 -12.98 -15.17 15.18
N ILE A 447 -14.23 -15.54 14.85
CA ILE A 447 -14.94 -15.01 13.68
C ILE A 447 -15.18 -13.50 13.83
N ALA A 448 -15.71 -13.05 14.98
CA ALA A 448 -16.02 -11.64 15.22
C ALA A 448 -14.79 -10.71 15.21
N GLU A 449 -13.62 -11.21 15.62
CA GLU A 449 -12.34 -10.48 15.60
C GLU A 449 -11.68 -10.47 14.21
N THR A 450 -12.06 -11.37 13.30
CA THR A 450 -11.51 -11.42 11.94
C THR A 450 -12.15 -10.35 11.06
N GLN A 451 -11.51 -9.19 10.93
CA GLN A 451 -12.05 -8.03 10.21
C GLN A 451 -12.40 -8.35 8.74
N GLU A 452 -11.59 -9.17 8.08
CA GLU A 452 -11.78 -9.56 6.67
C GLU A 452 -13.08 -10.35 6.46
N LEU A 453 -13.46 -11.20 7.42
CA LEU A 453 -14.69 -12.01 7.36
C LEU A 453 -15.95 -11.16 7.52
N LYS A 454 -15.87 -9.98 8.17
CA LYS A 454 -17.05 -9.11 8.39
C LYS A 454 -17.75 -8.68 7.10
N ARG A 455 -17.03 -8.63 5.98
CA ARG A 455 -17.53 -8.30 4.65
C ARG A 455 -18.43 -9.38 4.03
N PHE A 456 -18.36 -10.62 4.52
CA PHE A 456 -18.93 -11.81 3.88
C PHE A 456 -19.80 -12.60 4.86
N PRO A 457 -21.09 -12.23 5.05
CA PRO A 457 -21.97 -12.88 6.02
C PRO A 457 -22.18 -14.38 5.76
N SER A 458 -22.35 -14.81 4.50
CA SER A 458 -22.57 -16.23 4.20
C SER A 458 -21.33 -17.07 4.50
N LEU A 459 -20.12 -16.55 4.23
CA LEU A 459 -18.87 -17.23 4.61
C LEU A 459 -18.73 -17.37 6.13
N GLN A 460 -19.10 -16.36 6.92
CA GLN A 460 -19.08 -16.45 8.39
C GLN A 460 -19.99 -17.57 8.91
N VAL A 461 -21.21 -17.67 8.39
CA VAL A 461 -22.19 -18.69 8.80
C VAL A 461 -21.69 -20.09 8.45
N GLU A 462 -21.24 -20.31 7.22
CA GLU A 462 -20.72 -21.60 6.76
C GLU A 462 -19.45 -22.02 7.52
N LEU A 463 -18.54 -21.08 7.80
CA LEU A 463 -17.33 -21.32 8.59
C LEU A 463 -17.67 -21.69 10.04
N ALA A 464 -18.62 -20.99 10.66
CA ALA A 464 -19.10 -21.30 12.01
C ALA A 464 -19.76 -22.67 12.09
N LEU A 465 -20.61 -23.03 11.12
CA LEU A 465 -21.26 -24.33 11.05
C LEU A 465 -20.25 -25.47 10.89
N ALA A 466 -19.26 -25.30 10.00
CA ALA A 466 -18.22 -26.29 9.77
C ALA A 466 -17.32 -26.49 11.01
N ALA A 467 -16.89 -25.40 11.66
CA ALA A 467 -16.09 -25.45 12.88
C ALA A 467 -16.86 -26.13 14.03
N ASN A 468 -18.13 -25.76 14.26
CA ASN A 468 -18.98 -26.38 15.27
C ASN A 468 -19.20 -27.89 15.02
N THR A 469 -19.37 -28.29 13.75
CA THR A 469 -19.52 -29.69 13.35
C THR A 469 -18.25 -30.51 13.64
N SER A 470 -17.06 -29.93 13.43
CA SER A 470 -15.79 -30.55 13.82
C SER A 470 -15.66 -30.69 15.33
N LEU A 471 -15.97 -29.65 16.09
CA LEU A 471 -15.94 -29.69 17.57
C LEU A 471 -16.85 -30.78 18.14
N GLU A 472 -18.05 -30.97 17.59
CA GLU A 472 -18.99 -31.99 18.08
C GLU A 472 -18.42 -33.42 17.91
N LYS A 473 -17.73 -33.68 16.80
CA LYS A 473 -17.02 -34.96 16.58
C LYS A 473 -15.90 -35.18 17.60
N PHE A 474 -15.12 -34.12 17.90
CA PHE A 474 -14.03 -34.20 18.87
C PHE A 474 -14.55 -34.39 20.30
N ARG A 475 -15.69 -33.78 20.64
CA ARG A 475 -16.40 -34.00 21.91
C ARG A 475 -16.82 -35.45 22.08
N GLU A 476 -17.48 -36.05 21.09
CA GLU A 476 -17.95 -37.44 21.18
C GLU A 476 -16.80 -38.46 21.31
N GLU A 477 -15.70 -38.27 20.57
CA GLU A 477 -14.50 -39.11 20.75
C GLU A 477 -13.84 -38.92 22.12
N SER A 478 -13.78 -37.68 22.62
CA SER A 478 -13.28 -37.38 23.97
C SER A 478 -14.18 -37.98 25.04
N LYS A 479 -15.50 -37.97 24.87
CA LYS A 479 -16.47 -38.57 25.79
C LYS A 479 -16.24 -40.08 25.92
N LYS A 480 -16.15 -40.79 24.79
CA LYS A 480 -15.81 -42.23 24.75
C LYS A 480 -14.46 -42.53 25.42
N SER A 481 -13.44 -41.73 25.12
CA SER A 481 -12.09 -41.90 25.68
C SER A 481 -12.07 -41.76 27.20
N VAL A 482 -12.72 -40.71 27.72
CA VAL A 482 -12.80 -40.41 29.15
C VAL A 482 -13.64 -41.45 29.92
N ILE A 483 -14.77 -41.90 29.37
CA ILE A 483 -15.57 -42.98 29.98
C ILE A 483 -14.77 -44.29 30.04
N ARG A 484 -14.04 -44.64 28.96
CA ARG A 484 -13.18 -45.83 28.94
C ARG A 484 -12.08 -45.80 30.01
N LEU A 485 -11.50 -44.64 30.31
CA LEU A 485 -10.52 -44.51 31.40
C LEU A 485 -11.15 -44.86 32.76
N VAL A 486 -12.37 -44.39 33.04
CA VAL A 486 -13.11 -44.76 34.27
C VAL A 486 -13.46 -46.26 34.27
N GLU A 487 -13.84 -46.82 33.12
CA GLU A 487 -14.14 -48.25 32.98
C GLU A 487 -12.92 -49.14 33.21
N MET A 488 -11.74 -48.74 32.72
CA MET A 488 -10.48 -49.47 32.95
C MET A 488 -10.14 -49.59 34.43
N GLU A 489 -10.24 -48.49 35.20
CA GLU A 489 -10.03 -48.50 36.66
C GLU A 489 -11.05 -49.40 37.38
N SER A 490 -12.28 -49.49 36.88
CA SER A 490 -13.30 -50.40 37.45
C SER A 490 -13.13 -51.88 37.08
N THR A 491 -12.41 -52.18 36.00
CA THR A 491 -12.30 -53.55 35.47
C THR A 491 -11.13 -54.34 36.08
N TYR A 492 -10.03 -53.66 36.45
CA TYR A 492 -8.84 -54.33 36.99
C TYR A 492 -8.41 -53.74 38.35
N LEU A 493 -8.81 -54.43 39.41
CA LEU A 493 -8.32 -54.18 40.76
C LEU A 493 -6.90 -54.73 40.90
N THR A 494 -5.98 -53.93 41.45
CA THR A 494 -4.57 -54.33 41.55
C THR A 494 -4.39 -55.51 42.50
N ALA A 495 -3.71 -56.57 42.06
CA ALA A 495 -3.41 -57.73 42.91
C ALA A 495 -2.63 -57.37 44.19
N GLU A 496 -1.90 -56.24 44.17
CA GLU A 496 -1.22 -55.69 45.35
C GLU A 496 -2.20 -55.17 46.43
N PHE A 497 -3.35 -54.61 46.04
CA PHE A 497 -4.39 -54.16 46.97
C PHE A 497 -4.91 -55.35 47.79
N PHE A 498 -5.31 -56.44 47.12
CA PHE A 498 -5.78 -57.65 47.80
C PHE A 498 -4.69 -58.35 48.63
N ARG A 499 -3.41 -58.29 48.21
CA ARG A 499 -2.29 -58.82 49.01
C ARG A 499 -2.01 -58.03 50.30
N LYS A 500 -2.40 -56.76 50.36
CA LYS A 500 -2.23 -55.91 51.56
C LYS A 500 -3.33 -56.12 52.60
N LEU A 501 -4.53 -56.55 52.21
CA LEU A 501 -5.65 -56.76 53.13
C LEU A 501 -5.36 -57.76 54.28
N PRO A 502 -4.74 -58.94 54.06
CA PRO A 502 -4.40 -59.86 55.16
C PRO A 502 -3.33 -59.29 56.11
N GLN A 503 -2.35 -58.56 55.59
CA GLN A 503 -1.26 -57.98 56.39
C GLN A 503 -1.77 -56.90 57.37
N GLU A 504 -2.91 -56.26 57.09
CA GLU A 504 -3.57 -55.34 57.99
C GLU A 504 -4.46 -56.03 59.04
N MET A 505 -4.89 -57.28 58.80
CA MET A 505 -5.62 -58.07 59.80
C MET A 505 -4.71 -58.55 60.94
N GLU A 506 -3.40 -58.72 60.68
CA GLU A 506 -2.42 -59.23 61.64
C GLU A 506 -1.75 -58.15 62.50
N ARG A 507 -1.89 -56.85 62.18
CA ARG A 507 -1.29 -55.76 62.97
C ARG A 507 -2.12 -55.45 64.22
N PRO A 508 -1.59 -55.64 65.45
CA PRO A 508 -2.24 -55.15 66.66
C PRO A 508 -2.20 -53.61 66.67
N ALA A 509 -3.26 -52.98 67.18
CA ALA A 509 -3.30 -51.53 67.32
C ALA A 509 -2.28 -51.05 68.39
N VAL A 510 -1.14 -50.50 67.96
CA VAL A 510 -0.20 -49.81 68.85
C VAL A 510 -0.77 -48.44 69.18
N ALA A 511 -1.28 -48.29 70.40
CA ALA A 511 -1.91 -47.06 70.86
C ALA A 511 -0.87 -46.01 71.33
N ASN A 512 -1.15 -44.75 71.03
CA ASN A 512 -0.58 -43.61 71.74
C ASN A 512 -1.35 -43.41 73.07
N SER A 513 -0.82 -43.90 74.19
CA SER A 513 -1.04 -43.27 75.51
C SER A 513 -0.24 -43.95 76.62
N LYS A 514 0.40 -43.15 77.48
CA LYS A 514 0.81 -43.60 78.82
C LYS A 514 -0.42 -43.58 79.73
N ASN A 515 -0.89 -44.73 80.22
CA ASN A 515 -1.24 -44.96 81.62
C ASN A 515 -1.84 -46.36 81.92
N GLN A 516 -1.32 -46.98 82.98
CA GLN A 516 -1.95 -47.91 83.94
C GLN A 516 -2.66 -49.20 83.47
N ALA A 517 -1.90 -50.29 83.57
CA ALA A 517 -2.15 -51.48 84.41
C ALA A 517 -3.47 -52.32 84.34
N ALA A 518 -3.22 -53.63 84.15
CA ALA A 518 -3.87 -54.81 84.78
C ALA A 518 -4.87 -55.69 83.98
N SER A 519 -4.68 -57.00 84.15
CA SER A 519 -5.48 -58.18 83.75
C SER A 519 -5.47 -58.63 82.26
N PRO A 520 -5.18 -59.92 81.97
CA PRO A 520 -5.32 -60.52 80.65
C PRO A 520 -6.57 -61.43 80.54
N SER A 521 -7.40 -61.23 79.52
CA SER A 521 -8.41 -62.20 79.05
C SER A 521 -8.74 -61.96 77.56
N PRO A 522 -9.31 -62.93 76.82
CA PRO A 522 -8.87 -63.19 75.44
C PRO A 522 -9.53 -62.35 74.35
N ALA A 523 -8.74 -61.97 73.34
CA ALA A 523 -9.14 -61.23 72.15
C ALA A 523 -9.91 -62.09 71.12
N ALA A 524 -11.10 -62.57 71.48
CA ALA A 524 -11.91 -63.50 70.68
C ALA A 524 -13.28 -62.95 70.21
N GLN A 525 -13.60 -61.69 70.52
CA GLN A 525 -14.82 -60.99 70.13
C GLN A 525 -14.39 -59.60 69.66
N ASP A 526 -14.47 -59.21 68.38
CA ASP A 526 -15.72 -59.08 67.62
C ASP A 526 -15.46 -59.20 66.10
N LEU A 527 -15.16 -60.40 65.59
CA LEU A 527 -14.66 -60.60 64.21
C LEU A 527 -15.65 -60.28 63.07
N TYR A 528 -16.96 -60.22 63.36
CA TYR A 528 -18.03 -59.92 62.40
C TYR A 528 -18.98 -58.79 62.86
N GLY A 529 -18.66 -58.11 63.96
CA GLY A 529 -19.41 -56.93 64.37
C GLY A 529 -19.12 -55.73 63.46
N ASP A 530 -19.71 -54.59 63.81
CA ASP A 530 -19.61 -53.37 63.01
C ASP A 530 -18.17 -52.93 62.73
N GLY A 531 -17.22 -53.30 63.59
CA GLY A 531 -15.79 -53.05 63.40
C GLY A 531 -15.21 -53.68 62.12
N HIS A 532 -15.68 -54.86 61.71
CA HIS A 532 -15.24 -55.52 60.48
C HIS A 532 -15.68 -54.73 59.24
N PHE A 533 -16.97 -54.40 59.14
CA PHE A 533 -17.52 -53.64 58.02
C PHE A 533 -16.98 -52.20 57.96
N ARG A 534 -16.64 -51.57 59.09
CA ARG A 534 -15.92 -50.28 59.11
C ARG A 534 -14.52 -50.37 58.50
N ARG A 535 -13.78 -51.48 58.71
CA ARG A 535 -12.47 -51.71 58.07
C ARG A 535 -12.60 -51.88 56.56
N ILE A 536 -13.59 -52.67 56.09
CA ILE A 536 -13.91 -52.79 54.66
C ILE A 536 -14.18 -51.40 54.06
N ALA A 537 -15.04 -50.60 54.70
CA ALA A 537 -15.36 -49.25 54.24
C ALA A 537 -14.11 -48.34 54.15
N SER A 538 -13.24 -48.38 55.16
CA SER A 538 -11.97 -47.64 55.19
C SER A 538 -11.04 -48.05 54.02
N ASN A 539 -10.88 -49.35 53.78
CA ASN A 539 -9.95 -49.85 52.78
C ASN A 539 -10.46 -49.61 51.35
N VAL A 540 -11.78 -49.70 51.12
CA VAL A 540 -12.42 -49.25 49.87
C VAL A 540 -12.25 -47.74 49.69
N SER A 541 -12.45 -46.93 50.74
CA SER A 541 -12.28 -45.47 50.68
C SER A 541 -10.85 -45.05 50.31
N ALA A 542 -9.84 -45.75 50.85
CA ALA A 542 -8.43 -45.52 50.50
C ALA A 542 -8.15 -45.84 49.02
N TYR A 543 -8.68 -46.95 48.50
CA TYR A 543 -8.54 -47.30 47.09
C TYR A 543 -9.25 -46.31 46.15
N VAL A 544 -10.49 -45.94 46.48
CA VAL A 544 -11.27 -44.94 45.71
C VAL A 544 -10.59 -43.57 45.70
N SER A 545 -9.95 -43.17 46.81
CA SER A 545 -9.17 -41.94 46.87
C SER A 545 -7.94 -41.98 45.95
N MET A 546 -7.20 -43.10 45.94
CA MET A 546 -6.07 -43.31 45.02
C MET A 546 -6.52 -43.23 43.55
N VAL A 547 -7.62 -43.90 43.19
CA VAL A 547 -8.16 -43.84 41.81
C VAL A 547 -8.66 -42.43 41.48
N SER A 548 -9.26 -41.71 42.43
CA SER A 548 -9.66 -40.31 42.26
C SER A 548 -8.47 -39.40 41.89
N ASP A 549 -7.33 -39.57 42.55
CA ASP A 549 -6.13 -38.80 42.23
C ASP A 549 -5.51 -39.19 40.87
N THR A 550 -5.57 -40.47 40.48
CA THR A 550 -5.19 -40.89 39.11
C THR A 550 -6.13 -40.27 38.07
N LEU A 551 -7.45 -40.38 38.24
CA LEU A 551 -8.46 -39.85 37.30
C LEU A 551 -8.40 -38.32 37.19
N ARG A 552 -8.16 -37.61 38.29
CA ARG A 552 -7.92 -36.15 38.29
C ARG A 552 -6.76 -35.75 37.36
N ASN A 553 -5.78 -36.63 37.18
CA ASN A 553 -4.61 -36.39 36.33
C ASN A 553 -4.75 -36.95 34.90
N THR A 554 -5.55 -38.00 34.67
CA THR A 554 -5.70 -38.63 33.35
C THR A 554 -6.85 -38.02 32.53
N ILE A 555 -7.98 -37.65 33.16
CA ILE A 555 -9.14 -37.07 32.47
C ILE A 555 -8.76 -35.77 31.73
N PRO A 556 -8.06 -34.77 32.33
CA PRO A 556 -7.64 -33.58 31.60
C PRO A 556 -6.76 -33.88 30.39
N LYS A 557 -5.84 -34.84 30.50
CA LYS A 557 -4.93 -35.24 29.41
C LYS A 557 -5.71 -35.83 28.24
N ALA A 558 -6.71 -36.68 28.51
CA ALA A 558 -7.59 -37.23 27.48
C ALA A 558 -8.43 -36.13 26.81
N CYS A 559 -9.04 -35.23 27.59
CA CYS A 559 -9.79 -34.08 27.06
C CYS A 559 -8.92 -33.18 26.17
N VAL A 560 -7.72 -32.82 26.61
CA VAL A 560 -6.79 -31.99 25.85
C VAL A 560 -6.33 -32.70 24.56
N TYR A 561 -6.04 -34.00 24.62
CA TYR A 561 -5.59 -34.76 23.45
C TYR A 561 -6.69 -34.96 22.40
N CYS A 562 -7.92 -35.29 22.83
CA CYS A 562 -9.04 -35.62 21.95
C CYS A 562 -9.82 -34.39 21.48
N GLN A 563 -9.97 -33.34 22.30
CA GLN A 563 -10.64 -32.08 21.91
C GLN A 563 -9.64 -30.98 21.57
N VAL A 564 -8.94 -30.42 22.56
CA VAL A 564 -8.23 -29.13 22.41
C VAL A 564 -7.16 -29.21 21.32
N ARG A 565 -6.36 -30.28 21.32
CA ARG A 565 -5.32 -30.54 20.31
C ARG A 565 -5.90 -30.84 18.93
N GLN A 566 -7.05 -31.52 18.84
CA GLN A 566 -7.69 -31.79 17.54
C GLN A 566 -8.35 -30.53 16.96
N ALA A 567 -8.99 -29.71 17.81
CA ALA A 567 -9.46 -28.39 17.43
C ALA A 567 -8.31 -27.52 16.89
N LYS A 568 -7.17 -27.49 17.58
CA LYS A 568 -5.98 -26.75 17.11
C LYS A 568 -5.45 -27.23 15.75
N LEU A 569 -5.52 -28.52 15.44
CA LEU A 569 -4.89 -29.11 14.25
C LEU A 569 -5.84 -29.30 13.06
N ALA A 570 -7.14 -29.49 13.29
CA ALA A 570 -8.06 -30.06 12.31
C ALA A 570 -9.45 -29.42 12.24
N LEU A 571 -9.70 -28.30 12.94
CA LEU A 571 -11.02 -27.63 12.99
C LEU A 571 -11.66 -27.42 11.61
N LEU A 572 -10.86 -26.97 10.63
CA LEU A 572 -11.32 -26.65 9.28
C LEU A 572 -10.99 -27.72 8.22
N ASN A 573 -10.43 -28.88 8.58
CA ASN A 573 -10.04 -29.88 7.58
C ASN A 573 -11.24 -30.40 6.76
N TYR A 574 -12.40 -30.54 7.40
CA TYR A 574 -13.64 -30.86 6.70
C TYR A 574 -14.10 -29.71 5.79
N PHE A 575 -13.99 -28.45 6.25
CA PHE A 575 -14.37 -27.27 5.50
C PHE A 575 -13.53 -27.11 4.21
N TYR A 576 -12.21 -27.26 4.31
CA TYR A 576 -11.32 -27.26 3.15
C TYR A 576 -11.68 -28.35 2.14
N SER A 577 -11.98 -29.57 2.61
CA SER A 577 -12.41 -30.68 1.74
C SER A 577 -13.75 -30.42 1.04
N GLN A 578 -14.65 -29.64 1.64
CA GLN A 578 -15.91 -29.23 1.02
C GLN A 578 -15.72 -28.09 0.02
N ILE A 579 -14.96 -27.05 0.38
CA ILE A 579 -14.66 -25.91 -0.51
C ILE A 579 -13.95 -26.37 -1.78
N SER A 580 -12.97 -27.27 -1.68
CA SER A 580 -12.25 -27.80 -2.86
C SER A 580 -13.13 -28.59 -3.84
N LYS A 581 -14.40 -28.86 -3.51
CA LYS A 581 -15.39 -29.52 -4.38
C LYS A 581 -16.43 -28.55 -4.96
N ARG A 582 -16.47 -27.29 -4.51
CA ARG A 582 -17.45 -26.29 -4.96
C ARG A 582 -16.99 -25.65 -6.27
N GLU A 583 -17.93 -25.44 -7.19
CA GLU A 583 -17.71 -24.73 -8.45
C GLU A 583 -17.67 -23.21 -8.24
N GLY A 584 -17.12 -22.45 -9.19
CA GLY A 584 -16.99 -20.99 -9.10
C GLY A 584 -18.29 -20.25 -8.76
N LYS A 585 -19.44 -20.68 -9.30
CA LYS A 585 -20.74 -20.08 -8.92
C LYS A 585 -21.09 -20.29 -7.44
N GLN A 586 -20.74 -21.44 -6.87
CA GLN A 586 -20.97 -21.76 -5.46
C GLN A 586 -19.94 -21.10 -4.53
N LEU A 587 -18.73 -20.82 -5.03
CA LEU A 587 -17.73 -20.00 -4.33
C LEU A 587 -18.13 -18.53 -4.30
N GLY A 588 -18.66 -18.00 -5.40
CA GLY A 588 -19.20 -16.64 -5.46
C GLY A 588 -20.35 -16.40 -4.48
N LEU A 589 -21.23 -17.39 -4.25
CA LEU A 589 -22.30 -17.32 -3.25
C LEU A 589 -21.80 -17.24 -1.80
N LEU A 590 -20.55 -17.64 -1.51
CA LEU A 590 -19.93 -17.44 -0.19
C LEU A 590 -19.33 -16.03 -0.03
N LEU A 591 -19.10 -15.33 -1.14
CA LEU A 591 -18.47 -14.00 -1.17
C LEU A 591 -19.54 -12.93 -1.41
N ASP A 592 -20.61 -12.98 -0.61
CA ASP A 592 -21.76 -12.10 -0.65
C ASP A 592 -21.49 -10.75 0.03
N GLU A 593 -21.00 -9.77 -0.75
CA GLU A 593 -20.85 -8.41 -0.25
C GLU A 593 -22.17 -7.63 -0.25
N ASP A 594 -22.34 -6.76 0.74
CA ASP A 594 -23.38 -5.73 0.75
C ASP A 594 -23.28 -4.86 -0.52
N PRO A 595 -24.36 -4.77 -1.35
CA PRO A 595 -24.39 -3.91 -2.53
C PRO A 595 -24.05 -2.44 -2.23
N ALA A 596 -24.33 -1.92 -1.04
CA ALA A 596 -23.97 -0.56 -0.63
C ALA A 596 -22.45 -0.40 -0.44
N LEU A 597 -21.78 -1.40 0.15
CA LEU A 597 -20.32 -1.42 0.27
C LEU A 597 -19.64 -1.59 -1.09
N MET A 598 -20.22 -2.42 -1.97
CA MET A 598 -19.74 -2.57 -3.35
C MET A 598 -19.86 -1.26 -4.13
N GLY A 599 -21.02 -0.59 -4.05
CA GLY A 599 -21.26 0.71 -4.69
C GLY A 599 -20.26 1.76 -4.22
N ARG A 600 -20.10 1.95 -2.90
CA ARG A 600 -19.10 2.85 -2.32
C ARG A 600 -17.68 2.52 -2.78
N ARG A 601 -17.29 1.25 -2.83
CA ARG A 601 -15.95 0.86 -3.30
C ARG A 601 -15.72 1.28 -4.75
N VAL A 602 -16.71 1.09 -5.63
CA VAL A 602 -16.62 1.49 -7.03
C VAL A 602 -16.53 3.02 -7.16
N GLU A 603 -17.32 3.76 -6.40
CA GLU A 603 -17.28 5.24 -6.35
C GLU A 603 -15.91 5.76 -5.86
N CYS A 604 -15.42 5.26 -4.71
CA CYS A 604 -14.10 5.61 -4.18
C CYS A 604 -12.98 5.28 -5.19
N ALA A 605 -13.05 4.13 -5.88
CA ALA A 605 -12.05 3.74 -6.88
C ALA A 605 -12.09 4.62 -8.13
N GLN A 606 -13.28 5.00 -8.62
CA GLN A 606 -13.43 5.94 -9.74
C GLN A 606 -12.92 7.34 -9.38
N ARG A 607 -13.22 7.81 -8.17
CA ARG A 607 -12.70 9.10 -7.65
C ARG A 607 -11.19 9.07 -7.50
N LEU A 608 -10.63 7.99 -6.97
CA LEU A 608 -9.18 7.81 -6.81
C LEU A 608 -8.44 7.85 -8.15
N GLU A 609 -8.95 7.15 -9.16
CA GLU A 609 -8.37 7.15 -10.52
C GLU A 609 -8.42 8.56 -11.16
N LEU A 610 -9.52 9.29 -10.97
CA LEU A 610 -9.63 10.68 -11.43
C LEU A 610 -8.60 11.59 -10.74
N TYR A 611 -8.45 11.50 -9.42
CA TYR A 611 -7.50 12.35 -8.70
C TYR A 611 -6.05 12.02 -9.07
N LYS A 612 -5.71 10.73 -9.28
CA LYS A 612 -4.40 10.32 -9.81
C LYS A 612 -4.15 10.91 -11.20
N LYS A 613 -5.10 10.78 -12.13
CA LYS A 613 -4.99 11.39 -13.45
C LYS A 613 -4.87 12.92 -13.39
N ALA A 614 -5.63 13.58 -12.52
CA ALA A 614 -5.55 15.03 -12.34
C ALA A 614 -4.17 15.48 -11.82
N ARG A 615 -3.59 14.75 -10.86
CA ARG A 615 -2.20 14.97 -10.39
C ARG A 615 -1.21 14.82 -11.54
N ASP A 616 -1.26 13.70 -12.26
CA ASP A 616 -0.31 13.39 -13.34
C ASP A 616 -0.40 14.43 -14.48
N GLU A 617 -1.60 14.95 -14.76
CA GLU A 617 -1.78 16.07 -15.70
C GLU A 617 -1.23 17.42 -15.16
N ILE A 618 -1.34 17.69 -13.85
CA ILE A 618 -0.75 18.91 -13.24
C ILE A 618 0.77 18.83 -13.27
N ASP A 619 1.35 17.70 -12.88
CA ASP A 619 2.80 17.48 -12.87
C ASP A 619 3.41 17.67 -14.26
N ALA A 620 2.76 17.15 -15.30
CA ALA A 620 3.18 17.35 -16.69
C ALA A 620 3.25 18.84 -17.11
N VAL A 621 2.37 19.69 -16.58
CA VAL A 621 2.37 21.14 -16.85
C VAL A 621 3.35 21.88 -15.94
N ALA A 622 3.49 21.47 -14.68
CA ALA A 622 4.46 22.06 -13.75
C ALA A 622 5.91 21.87 -14.22
N TRP A 623 6.24 20.72 -14.80
CA TRP A 623 7.54 20.48 -15.45
C TRP A 623 7.81 21.44 -16.61
N LEU A 624 6.80 21.75 -17.44
CA LEU A 624 6.93 22.69 -18.56
C LEU A 624 7.05 24.16 -18.12
N LEU A 625 6.57 24.51 -16.93
CA LEU A 625 6.72 25.86 -16.35
C LEU A 625 8.06 26.05 -15.63
N SER A 626 8.72 24.95 -15.26
CA SER A 626 10.00 24.95 -14.53
C SER A 626 11.22 25.18 -15.43
N SER A 627 11.03 25.22 -16.76
CA SER A 627 12.07 25.46 -17.75
C SER A 627 12.17 26.92 -18.23
N ASP A 628 11.26 27.81 -17.82
CA ASP A 628 11.39 29.26 -18.02
C ASP A 628 12.20 29.89 -16.86
N SER A 629 13.20 30.70 -17.19
CA SER A 629 14.35 31.06 -16.33
C SER A 629 14.07 31.90 -15.07
N ASP A 630 12.85 32.41 -14.89
CA ASP A 630 12.52 33.37 -13.82
C ASP A 630 11.93 32.72 -12.55
N LEU A 631 11.67 31.41 -12.55
CA LEU A 631 10.99 30.72 -11.43
C LEU A 631 11.91 30.06 -10.38
N CYS A 632 13.23 30.03 -10.59
CA CYS A 632 14.19 29.42 -9.66
C CYS A 632 14.09 29.93 -8.21
N ASN A 633 13.68 31.19 -7.99
CA ASN A 633 13.59 31.78 -6.66
C ASN A 633 12.33 31.35 -5.87
N ILE A 634 11.22 31.00 -6.53
CA ILE A 634 9.98 30.60 -5.84
C ILE A 634 10.03 29.12 -5.48
N SER A 635 10.55 28.28 -6.39
CA SER A 635 10.77 26.86 -6.12
C SER A 635 11.72 26.63 -4.93
N PHE A 636 12.71 27.51 -4.73
CA PHE A 636 13.66 27.40 -3.60
C PHE A 636 12.97 27.54 -2.24
N SER A 637 12.05 28.49 -2.09
CA SER A 637 11.31 28.67 -0.81
C SER A 637 10.33 27.52 -0.56
N PHE A 638 9.63 27.05 -1.59
CA PHE A 638 8.65 25.97 -1.46
C PHE A 638 9.32 24.60 -1.22
N LEU A 639 10.49 24.33 -1.81
CA LEU A 639 11.30 23.15 -1.47
C LEU A 639 11.82 23.21 -0.02
N PHE A 640 12.21 24.38 0.47
CA PHE A 640 12.78 24.52 1.81
C PHE A 640 11.73 24.33 2.93
N GLU A 641 10.53 24.93 2.79
CA GLU A 641 9.45 24.73 3.76
C GLU A 641 8.90 23.30 3.76
N ASN A 642 8.71 22.70 2.58
CA ASN A 642 8.28 21.30 2.50
C ASN A 642 9.35 20.33 3.02
N ALA A 643 10.65 20.58 2.78
CA ALA A 643 11.73 19.78 3.34
C ALA A 643 11.78 19.87 4.88
N LEU A 644 11.55 21.05 5.46
CA LEU A 644 11.43 21.24 6.92
C LEU A 644 10.20 20.53 7.51
N ALA A 645 9.06 20.56 6.84
CA ALA A 645 7.86 19.82 7.25
C ALA A 645 8.05 18.29 7.16
N PHE A 646 8.78 17.82 6.14
CA PHE A 646 9.14 16.40 5.98
C PHE A 646 10.13 15.92 7.06
N HIS A 647 10.93 16.83 7.62
CA HIS A 647 12.05 16.49 8.50
C HIS A 647 11.66 15.91 9.87
N PHE A 648 10.38 15.99 10.25
CA PHE A 648 9.91 15.73 11.61
C PHE A 648 8.95 14.53 11.78
N ARG A 649 8.63 13.75 10.72
CA ARG A 649 7.54 12.74 10.83
C ARG A 649 7.76 11.30 10.39
N ASP A 650 8.82 10.92 9.67
CA ASP A 650 9.09 9.48 9.47
C ASP A 650 10.59 9.16 9.23
N SER A 651 11.15 8.30 10.09
CA SER A 651 12.57 7.89 10.06
C SER A 651 12.95 6.99 8.87
N ARG A 652 12.02 6.70 7.95
CA ARG A 652 12.19 5.77 6.82
C ARG A 652 12.60 6.42 5.50
N LEU A 653 12.51 7.75 5.38
CA LEU A 653 12.75 8.49 4.12
C LEU A 653 14.12 9.22 4.03
N LEU A 654 14.94 9.12 5.08
CA LEU A 654 16.29 9.71 5.19
C LEU A 654 17.34 9.17 4.17
N ALA A 655 16.99 8.12 3.42
CA ALA A 655 17.89 7.37 2.54
C ALA A 655 17.97 7.87 1.09
N VAL A 656 16.88 8.44 0.57
CA VAL A 656 16.70 8.71 -0.87
C VAL A 656 16.64 10.22 -1.15
N GLY A 657 16.08 11.01 -0.24
CA GLY A 657 16.01 12.47 -0.38
C GLY A 657 17.38 13.14 -0.39
N THR A 658 18.34 12.64 0.39
CA THR A 658 19.68 13.24 0.54
C THR A 658 20.50 13.20 -0.75
N ASN A 659 20.51 12.08 -1.49
CA ASN A 659 21.27 11.99 -2.75
C ASN A 659 20.64 12.81 -3.87
N ILE A 660 19.30 12.84 -4.00
CA ILE A 660 18.63 13.65 -5.03
C ILE A 660 18.81 15.14 -4.75
N ILE A 661 18.70 15.55 -3.48
CA ILE A 661 18.98 16.93 -3.07
C ILE A 661 20.46 17.28 -3.29
N TRP A 662 21.39 16.35 -3.08
CA TRP A 662 22.82 16.58 -3.31
C TRP A 662 23.21 16.63 -4.79
N ASP A 663 22.64 15.78 -5.65
CA ASP A 663 22.87 15.84 -7.11
C ASP A 663 22.24 17.08 -7.74
N VAL A 664 21.07 17.51 -7.25
CA VAL A 664 20.42 18.77 -7.68
C VAL A 664 21.19 19.98 -7.15
N LEU A 665 21.63 20.00 -5.88
CA LEU A 665 22.48 21.08 -5.36
C LEU A 665 23.83 21.10 -6.06
N SER A 666 24.46 19.96 -6.34
CA SER A 666 25.75 19.90 -7.02
C SER A 666 25.64 20.40 -8.46
N ASN A 667 24.64 19.99 -9.23
CA ASN A 667 24.41 20.53 -10.58
C ASN A 667 24.02 22.01 -10.57
N VAL A 668 23.21 22.47 -9.60
CA VAL A 668 22.86 23.89 -9.49
C VAL A 668 24.07 24.73 -9.07
N ILE A 669 24.92 24.22 -8.16
CA ILE A 669 26.16 24.88 -7.74
C ILE A 669 27.17 24.92 -8.90
N GLU A 670 27.42 23.81 -9.62
CA GLU A 670 28.31 23.83 -10.78
C GLU A 670 27.84 24.82 -11.86
N ASN A 671 26.56 24.80 -12.23
CA ASN A 671 26.04 25.69 -13.27
C ASN A 671 25.96 27.16 -12.81
N THR A 672 25.60 27.43 -11.55
CA THR A 672 25.56 28.80 -11.01
C THR A 672 26.96 29.37 -10.80
N VAL A 673 27.90 28.58 -10.28
CA VAL A 673 29.30 29.00 -10.12
C VAL A 673 29.97 29.19 -11.48
N SER A 674 29.77 28.30 -12.45
CA SER A 674 30.30 28.44 -13.82
C SER A 674 29.76 29.71 -14.53
N SER A 675 28.49 30.06 -14.29
CA SER A 675 27.87 31.30 -14.79
C SER A 675 28.41 32.57 -14.11
N VAL A 676 28.50 32.57 -12.77
CA VAL A 676 28.92 33.74 -11.98
C VAL A 676 30.42 34.03 -12.11
N VAL A 677 31.27 32.99 -12.11
CA VAL A 677 32.73 33.10 -12.25
C VAL A 677 33.14 33.69 -13.61
N ARG A 678 32.30 33.57 -14.64
CA ARG A 678 32.56 34.12 -15.98
C ARG A 678 32.32 35.62 -16.14
N SER A 679 31.68 36.31 -15.18
CA SER A 679 31.19 37.69 -15.42
C SER A 679 31.79 38.79 -14.53
N ARG A 680 31.89 38.65 -13.20
CA ARG A 680 32.38 39.76 -12.33
C ARG A 680 33.15 39.28 -11.07
N GLY A 681 34.42 39.67 -10.99
CA GLY A 681 35.27 39.44 -9.82
C GLY A 681 34.88 40.26 -8.57
N LEU A 682 35.49 39.87 -7.44
CA LEU A 682 35.42 40.48 -6.08
C LEU A 682 34.09 40.44 -5.29
N ARG A 683 32.90 40.26 -5.87
CA ARG A 683 31.65 40.24 -5.06
C ARG A 683 31.32 38.91 -4.37
N ALA A 684 31.92 37.79 -4.77
CA ALA A 684 31.66 36.47 -4.18
C ALA A 684 32.12 36.35 -2.70
N ILE A 685 33.14 37.09 -2.29
CA ILE A 685 33.73 37.01 -0.94
C ILE A 685 32.75 37.51 0.14
N LEU A 686 31.90 38.48 -0.18
CA LEU A 686 30.97 39.07 0.79
C LEU A 686 29.80 38.14 1.15
N VAL A 687 29.39 37.26 0.24
CA VAL A 687 28.27 36.31 0.46
C VAL A 687 28.69 35.19 1.43
N VAL A 688 29.94 34.74 1.36
CA VAL A 688 30.48 33.72 2.28
C VAL A 688 30.66 34.27 3.70
N ALA A 689 31.03 35.55 3.85
CA ALA A 689 31.15 36.19 5.16
C ALA A 689 29.81 36.26 5.92
N VAL A 690 28.73 36.66 5.25
CA VAL A 690 27.37 36.75 5.87
C VAL A 690 26.83 35.37 6.28
N PHE A 691 27.22 34.31 5.58
CA PHE A 691 26.80 32.94 5.92
C PHE A 691 27.51 32.37 7.16
N LEU A 692 28.68 32.90 7.53
CA LEU A 692 29.50 32.41 8.65
C LEU A 692 29.15 33.04 10.01
N ASP A 693 28.54 34.23 10.04
CA ASP A 693 28.10 34.88 11.30
C ASP A 693 26.80 34.31 11.89
N SER A 694 26.11 33.41 11.18
CA SER A 694 24.74 32.97 11.51
C SER A 694 24.62 31.61 12.24
N VAL A 695 25.72 30.95 12.63
CA VAL A 695 25.67 29.61 13.29
C VAL A 695 26.56 29.52 14.54
N PRO A 696 26.08 29.92 15.73
CA PRO A 696 26.83 29.84 16.98
C PRO A 696 26.55 28.54 17.76
N PHE A 697 26.86 27.36 17.19
CA PHE A 697 26.90 26.10 17.97
C PHE A 697 27.73 24.99 17.29
N LEU A 698 29.06 24.95 17.51
CA LEU A 698 29.94 23.75 17.41
C LEU A 698 31.45 24.03 17.62
N THR A 699 31.85 24.96 18.49
CA THR A 699 33.26 25.15 18.87
C THR A 699 33.64 24.29 20.09
N GLY A 700 33.77 22.98 19.87
CA GLY A 700 33.90 22.00 20.95
C GLY A 700 34.78 20.77 20.71
N ASN A 701 35.58 20.71 19.64
CA ASN A 701 36.64 19.70 19.52
C ASN A 701 37.70 20.01 18.45
N ARG A 702 38.96 19.62 18.70
CA ARG A 702 40.13 19.91 17.84
C ARG A 702 40.14 19.22 16.47
N THR A 703 39.19 18.32 16.19
CA THR A 703 39.08 17.60 14.91
C THR A 703 38.54 18.46 13.76
N GLY A 704 37.73 19.50 14.05
CA GLY A 704 37.16 20.36 13.00
C GLY A 704 38.19 21.17 12.21
N LEU A 705 39.26 21.62 12.86
CA LEU A 705 40.32 22.41 12.21
C LEU A 705 41.09 21.61 11.15
N HIS A 706 41.26 20.29 11.35
CA HIS A 706 41.99 19.44 10.40
C HIS A 706 41.19 19.15 9.13
N LEU A 707 39.86 19.00 9.21
CA LEU A 707 39.03 18.88 8.01
C LEU A 707 39.06 20.17 7.17
N LEU A 708 38.95 21.33 7.81
CA LEU A 708 38.98 22.61 7.11
C LEU A 708 40.34 22.85 6.41
N HIS A 709 41.44 22.46 7.05
CA HIS A 709 42.78 22.55 6.47
C HIS A 709 42.96 21.63 5.25
N TYR A 710 42.37 20.43 5.28
CA TYR A 710 42.39 19.49 4.14
C TYR A 710 41.51 19.96 2.98
N PHE A 711 40.35 20.57 3.28
CA PHE A 711 39.42 21.07 2.26
C PHE A 711 39.97 22.28 1.50
N LEU A 712 40.73 23.16 2.16
CA LEU A 712 41.37 24.32 1.55
C LEU A 712 42.58 23.95 0.67
N LEU A 713 43.31 22.87 1.00
CA LEU A 713 44.45 22.39 0.20
C LEU A 713 44.05 21.72 -1.12
N LEU A 714 42.80 21.27 -1.26
CA LEU A 714 42.31 20.54 -2.43
C LEU A 714 41.67 21.42 -3.52
N TYR A 715 41.45 22.71 -3.26
CA TYR A 715 40.66 23.60 -4.15
C TYR A 715 41.32 24.93 -4.53
N PHE A 716 42.52 25.24 -4.03
CA PHE A 716 43.27 26.44 -4.41
C PHE A 716 44.70 26.11 -4.85
N GLU A 717 44.86 25.71 -6.12
CA GLU A 717 46.16 25.87 -6.80
C GLU A 717 46.30 27.32 -7.27
N LEU A 718 47.28 28.04 -6.72
CA LEU A 718 47.78 29.31 -7.27
C LEU A 718 49.26 29.13 -7.68
N PRO A 719 49.71 29.79 -8.76
CA PRO A 719 50.80 29.25 -9.57
C PRO A 719 52.18 29.87 -9.28
N SER A 720 53.26 29.12 -9.54
CA SER A 720 54.03 29.28 -10.79
C SER A 720 55.47 28.70 -10.75
N GLY A 721 55.83 27.95 -11.79
CA GLY A 721 57.13 28.12 -12.45
C GLY A 721 58.37 27.38 -11.93
N LEU A 722 58.45 26.05 -12.11
CA LEU A 722 59.72 25.40 -12.47
C LEU A 722 59.48 24.09 -13.24
N VAL A 723 60.39 23.76 -14.17
CA VAL A 723 60.48 22.48 -14.93
C VAL A 723 59.25 22.15 -15.79
N LYS A 724 59.21 22.44 -17.10
CA LYS A 724 60.31 22.67 -18.07
C LYS A 724 61.25 21.46 -18.22
N LEU A 725 60.67 20.26 -18.31
CA LEU A 725 61.22 19.11 -19.02
C LEU A 725 60.09 18.53 -19.87
N LEU A 726 60.35 18.21 -21.14
CA LEU A 726 59.35 17.78 -22.16
C LEU A 726 58.31 18.88 -22.51
N ARG A 727 58.44 19.77 -23.51
CA ARG A 727 59.38 20.02 -24.62
C ARG A 727 59.73 18.82 -25.52
N ASP A 728 59.20 18.92 -26.75
CA ASP A 728 59.57 18.19 -27.98
C ASP A 728 59.05 16.75 -28.16
N SER A 729 57.89 16.63 -28.83
CA SER A 729 57.83 16.02 -30.18
C SER A 729 56.50 16.24 -30.92
N GLN A 730 56.57 17.08 -31.96
CA GLN A 730 55.85 17.07 -33.25
C GLN A 730 54.31 16.83 -33.37
N SER A 731 53.62 17.93 -33.72
CA SER A 731 52.91 18.15 -35.02
C SER A 731 52.78 16.95 -36.00
N HIS A 732 51.61 16.64 -36.57
CA HIS A 732 51.01 17.36 -37.72
C HIS A 732 49.62 16.80 -38.17
N LEU A 733 48.90 17.63 -38.94
CA LEU A 733 47.97 17.38 -40.09
C LEU A 733 47.66 15.91 -40.52
N CYS A 734 46.50 15.54 -41.12
CA CYS A 734 45.25 16.25 -41.48
C CYS A 734 44.17 15.25 -41.98
N ARG A 735 42.91 15.73 -42.03
CA ARG A 735 41.80 15.40 -42.99
C ARG A 735 41.51 13.93 -43.40
N PHE A 736 40.23 13.56 -43.26
CA PHE A 736 39.55 12.56 -44.10
C PHE A 736 38.39 13.21 -44.85
N PRO A 737 38.14 12.80 -46.11
CA PRO A 737 36.81 12.89 -46.72
C PRO A 737 36.30 11.55 -47.30
N ASP A 738 34.98 11.50 -47.44
CA ASP A 738 34.16 10.69 -48.35
C ASP A 738 34.08 9.15 -48.24
N SER A 739 32.87 8.64 -48.54
CA SER A 739 32.51 7.21 -48.54
C SER A 739 31.52 6.91 -49.67
N ILE A 740 31.79 5.89 -50.49
CA ILE A 740 30.95 5.46 -51.63
C ILE A 740 30.94 3.92 -51.80
N SER A 741 29.76 3.40 -52.15
CA SER A 741 29.40 2.10 -52.81
C SER A 741 29.69 0.72 -52.16
N TRP A 742 28.58 0.01 -51.86
CA TRP A 742 28.16 -1.35 -52.27
C TRP A 742 29.17 -2.32 -52.96
N ILE A 743 29.11 -3.63 -52.62
CA ILE A 743 28.78 -4.79 -53.53
C ILE A 743 29.10 -6.20 -52.92
N LYS A 744 28.16 -7.18 -53.08
CA LYS A 744 28.25 -8.69 -53.00
C LYS A 744 28.85 -9.36 -51.74
N GLY A 745 28.48 -10.59 -51.33
CA GLY A 745 27.44 -11.53 -51.81
C GLY A 745 27.87 -13.02 -51.74
N SER A 746 26.90 -13.95 -51.70
CA SER A 746 27.02 -15.43 -51.86
C SER A 746 27.36 -16.30 -50.61
N ARG A 747 27.03 -17.60 -50.50
CA ARG A 747 25.92 -18.47 -51.03
C ARG A 747 26.07 -19.93 -50.50
N LEU A 748 25.02 -20.54 -49.92
CA LEU A 748 24.83 -21.99 -49.61
C LEU A 748 25.91 -22.68 -48.71
N ILE A 749 25.64 -23.77 -47.98
CA ILE A 749 25.52 -25.18 -48.45
C ILE A 749 24.83 -26.10 -47.39
N MET A 750 23.89 -26.90 -47.88
CA MET A 750 23.40 -28.25 -47.50
C MET A 750 23.19 -28.70 -46.04
N GLU A 751 21.98 -29.23 -45.83
CA GLU A 751 21.66 -30.33 -44.90
C GLU A 751 22.17 -31.68 -45.42
N THR A 752 22.53 -32.60 -44.52
CA THR A 752 22.35 -34.05 -44.73
C THR A 752 21.97 -34.76 -43.42
N PRO A 753 21.06 -35.75 -43.43
CA PRO A 753 20.62 -36.49 -42.22
C PRO A 753 21.27 -37.87 -42.10
N VAL A 754 21.38 -38.40 -40.88
CA VAL A 754 21.61 -39.85 -40.64
C VAL A 754 20.86 -40.30 -39.37
N ASP A 755 19.88 -41.19 -39.54
CA ASP A 755 19.34 -42.05 -38.48
C ASP A 755 20.09 -43.39 -38.48
N ALA A 756 20.43 -43.89 -37.28
CA ALA A 756 20.58 -45.33 -37.02
C ALA A 756 20.53 -45.61 -35.50
N PRO A 757 19.71 -46.57 -35.01
CA PRO A 757 19.57 -46.84 -33.59
C PRO A 757 20.58 -47.88 -33.07
N ILE A 758 21.05 -47.69 -31.83
CA ILE A 758 21.80 -48.71 -31.07
C ILE A 758 20.93 -49.17 -29.90
N LYS A 759 20.74 -50.49 -29.75
CA LYS A 759 19.96 -51.10 -28.66
C LYS A 759 20.78 -51.28 -27.39
N ASP A 760 20.17 -50.84 -26.30
CA ASP A 760 20.18 -51.37 -24.92
C ASP A 760 21.48 -51.94 -24.32
N LYS A 761 21.94 -51.25 -23.26
CA LYS A 761 22.15 -51.91 -21.97
C LYS A 761 21.35 -51.18 -20.90
N HIS A 762 20.59 -51.93 -20.10
CA HIS A 762 19.92 -51.41 -18.91
C HIS A 762 20.95 -51.11 -17.83
N GLU A 763 21.13 -49.83 -17.51
CA GLU A 763 21.68 -49.36 -16.23
C GLU A 763 20.56 -48.62 -15.48
N GLU A 764 20.45 -48.86 -14.17
CA GLU A 764 19.31 -48.40 -13.38
C GLU A 764 19.26 -46.86 -13.30
N SER A 765 18.12 -46.29 -13.65
CA SER A 765 17.93 -44.84 -13.68
C SER A 765 17.89 -44.26 -12.26
N PRO A 766 18.72 -43.26 -11.89
CA PRO A 766 18.74 -42.77 -10.53
C PRO A 766 17.52 -41.90 -10.19
N ARG A 767 17.14 -41.91 -8.91
CA ARG A 767 15.74 -41.71 -8.46
C ARG A 767 15.40 -40.28 -8.03
N TRP A 768 15.82 -39.26 -8.79
CA TRP A 768 15.71 -37.85 -8.36
C TRP A 768 14.43 -37.13 -8.81
N LYS A 769 13.85 -36.29 -7.94
CA LYS A 769 12.77 -35.36 -8.28
C LYS A 769 13.32 -33.94 -8.50
N LYS A 770 13.52 -33.56 -9.77
CA LYS A 770 13.68 -32.16 -10.29
C LYS A 770 14.47 -31.17 -9.39
N PRO A 771 15.82 -31.23 -9.37
CA PRO A 771 16.62 -30.26 -8.62
C PRO A 771 16.69 -28.87 -9.29
N THR A 772 17.10 -27.90 -8.48
CA THR A 772 17.04 -26.42 -8.64
C THR A 772 18.00 -25.86 -7.57
N VAL A 773 18.83 -24.82 -7.71
CA VAL A 773 18.94 -23.63 -8.62
C VAL A 773 20.34 -23.55 -9.27
N VAL A 774 20.50 -22.83 -10.39
CA VAL A 774 21.82 -22.44 -10.94
C VAL A 774 22.05 -20.93 -10.85
N PHE A 775 23.23 -20.48 -10.41
CA PHE A 775 23.57 -19.05 -10.29
C PHE A 775 24.58 -18.57 -11.35
N LEU A 776 24.26 -17.46 -12.00
CA LEU A 776 25.15 -16.75 -12.93
C LEU A 776 25.33 -15.28 -12.49
N GLY A 777 26.37 -14.63 -12.99
CA GLY A 777 26.71 -13.24 -12.67
C GLY A 777 28.22 -13.04 -12.61
N GLY A 778 28.70 -11.80 -12.81
CA GLY A 778 30.13 -11.52 -13.00
C GLY A 778 31.01 -11.88 -11.79
N PRO A 779 32.32 -12.15 -11.97
CA PRO A 779 33.25 -12.25 -10.85
C PRO A 779 33.12 -10.99 -9.97
N GLY A 780 33.11 -11.14 -8.64
CA GLY A 780 32.85 -10.03 -7.70
C GLY A 780 31.37 -9.81 -7.29
N SER A 781 30.38 -10.37 -8.00
CA SER A 781 28.95 -10.04 -7.80
C SER A 781 28.31 -10.53 -6.48
N GLY A 782 29.05 -11.22 -5.61
CA GLY A 782 28.55 -11.70 -4.31
C GLY A 782 27.93 -13.10 -4.30
N LYS A 783 27.88 -13.82 -5.43
CA LYS A 783 27.34 -15.20 -5.58
C LYS A 783 27.62 -16.11 -4.39
N GLY A 784 28.87 -16.49 -4.14
CA GLY A 784 29.23 -17.44 -3.07
C GLY A 784 28.77 -17.03 -1.67
N THR A 785 28.69 -15.73 -1.36
CA THR A 785 28.13 -15.23 -0.09
C THR A 785 26.62 -15.50 -0.01
N GLN A 786 25.89 -15.29 -1.11
CA GLN A 786 24.46 -15.59 -1.16
C GLN A 786 24.20 -17.11 -1.20
N CYS A 787 25.03 -17.90 -1.89
CA CYS A 787 24.96 -19.36 -1.83
C CYS A 787 25.09 -19.88 -0.38
N ALA A 788 26.06 -19.37 0.39
CA ALA A 788 26.22 -19.74 1.80
C ALA A 788 24.97 -19.40 2.65
N ASN A 789 24.40 -18.21 2.48
CA ASN A 789 23.17 -17.81 3.17
C ASN A 789 21.98 -18.72 2.81
N ILE A 790 21.85 -19.11 1.54
CA ILE A 790 20.73 -19.96 1.08
C ILE A 790 20.88 -21.40 1.60
N VAL A 791 22.10 -21.94 1.65
CA VAL A 791 22.38 -23.24 2.32
C VAL A 791 21.92 -23.19 3.78
N GLN A 792 22.32 -22.15 4.51
CA GLN A 792 22.00 -22.00 5.94
C GLN A 792 20.50 -21.89 6.24
N HIS A 793 19.73 -21.25 5.36
CA HIS A 793 18.30 -20.98 5.60
C HIS A 793 17.32 -21.96 4.92
N PHE A 794 17.73 -22.66 3.85
CA PHE A 794 16.79 -23.45 3.02
C PHE A 794 17.22 -24.91 2.76
N SER A 795 18.29 -25.39 3.42
CA SER A 795 18.74 -26.80 3.38
C SER A 795 19.13 -27.33 1.99
N TYR A 796 19.66 -26.47 1.12
CA TYR A 796 20.26 -26.86 -0.16
C TYR A 796 21.71 -27.33 0.02
N THR A 797 22.17 -28.26 -0.82
CA THR A 797 23.60 -28.57 -0.97
C THR A 797 24.25 -27.60 -1.95
N HIS A 798 25.30 -26.89 -1.56
CA HIS A 798 26.06 -26.00 -2.45
C HIS A 798 27.25 -26.73 -3.10
N LEU A 799 27.27 -26.73 -4.43
CA LEU A 799 28.32 -27.31 -5.26
C LEU A 799 28.96 -26.21 -6.11
N SER A 800 30.20 -25.84 -5.77
CA SER A 800 31.01 -24.89 -6.54
C SER A 800 31.93 -25.65 -7.49
N ALA A 801 31.75 -25.47 -8.80
CA ALA A 801 32.60 -26.13 -9.80
C ALA A 801 34.08 -25.75 -9.64
N GLY A 802 34.37 -24.54 -9.14
CA GLY A 802 35.74 -24.11 -8.84
C GLY A 802 36.35 -24.80 -7.62
N ASP A 803 35.55 -25.16 -6.62
CA ASP A 803 36.03 -25.85 -5.42
C ASP A 803 36.15 -27.36 -5.62
N LEU A 804 35.30 -27.97 -6.45
CA LEU A 804 35.44 -29.35 -6.90
C LEU A 804 36.75 -29.55 -7.69
N LEU A 805 37.05 -28.65 -8.64
CA LEU A 805 38.32 -28.68 -9.37
C LEU A 805 39.53 -28.50 -8.44
N ARG A 806 39.45 -27.60 -7.45
CA ARG A 806 40.52 -27.43 -6.43
C ARG A 806 40.65 -28.63 -5.50
N ALA A 807 39.56 -29.30 -5.16
CA ALA A 807 39.59 -30.53 -4.36
C ALA A 807 40.28 -31.67 -5.14
N GLU A 808 40.00 -31.80 -6.44
CA GLU A 808 40.64 -32.79 -7.30
C GLU A 808 42.15 -32.52 -7.47
N ILE A 809 42.57 -31.25 -7.61
CA ILE A 809 44.01 -30.89 -7.59
C ILE A 809 44.67 -31.32 -6.27
N ARG A 810 44.02 -31.07 -5.13
CA ARG A 810 44.53 -31.47 -3.80
C ARG A 810 44.52 -32.98 -3.55
N SER A 811 43.77 -33.76 -4.32
CA SER A 811 43.78 -35.22 -4.23
C SER A 811 45.08 -35.85 -4.75
N GLY A 812 45.86 -35.10 -5.54
CA GLY A 812 47.08 -35.59 -6.19
C GLY A 812 46.83 -36.56 -7.35
N SER A 813 45.59 -36.68 -7.84
CA SER A 813 45.26 -37.53 -8.97
C SER A 813 45.94 -37.05 -10.27
N GLU A 814 46.09 -37.97 -11.24
CA GLU A 814 46.62 -37.65 -12.58
C GLU A 814 45.74 -36.60 -13.28
N VAL A 815 44.42 -36.66 -13.05
CA VAL A 815 43.44 -35.66 -13.48
C VAL A 815 43.66 -34.32 -12.76
N GLY A 816 43.94 -34.33 -11.44
CA GLY A 816 44.29 -33.15 -10.66
C GLY A 816 45.52 -32.41 -11.19
N SER A 817 46.57 -33.15 -11.56
CA SER A 817 47.79 -32.59 -12.17
C SER A 817 47.51 -31.93 -13.52
N MET A 818 46.68 -32.56 -14.36
CA MET A 818 46.24 -31.98 -15.63
C MET A 818 45.43 -30.68 -15.41
N ILE A 819 44.50 -30.68 -14.46
CA ILE A 819 43.69 -29.51 -14.10
C ILE A 819 44.58 -28.35 -13.62
N GLN A 820 45.59 -28.62 -12.79
CA GLN A 820 46.51 -27.60 -12.26
C GLN A 820 47.31 -26.91 -13.38
N SER A 821 47.78 -27.68 -14.38
CA SER A 821 48.46 -27.16 -15.56
C SER A 821 47.55 -26.26 -16.41
N LEU A 822 46.29 -26.65 -16.62
CA LEU A 822 45.32 -25.86 -17.38
C LEU A 822 44.92 -24.55 -16.67
N ILE A 823 44.66 -24.62 -15.36
CA ILE A 823 44.24 -23.46 -14.56
C ILE A 823 45.36 -22.41 -14.43
N SER A 824 46.61 -22.84 -14.20
CA SER A 824 47.77 -21.93 -14.11
C SER A 824 48.06 -21.22 -15.44
N GLN A 825 47.74 -21.84 -16.57
CA GLN A 825 47.80 -21.21 -17.90
C GLN A 825 46.57 -20.33 -18.23
N GLY A 826 45.59 -20.22 -17.32
CA GLY A 826 44.34 -19.50 -17.55
C GLY A 826 43.41 -20.13 -18.59
N ARG A 827 43.62 -21.40 -18.94
CA ARG A 827 42.82 -22.14 -19.92
C ARG A 827 41.62 -22.79 -19.24
N ILE A 828 40.51 -22.95 -19.97
CA ILE A 828 39.31 -23.59 -19.46
C ILE A 828 39.54 -25.11 -19.39
N VAL A 829 39.22 -25.72 -18.26
CA VAL A 829 39.25 -27.18 -18.06
C VAL A 829 38.18 -27.83 -18.94
N PRO A 830 38.45 -28.95 -19.64
CA PRO A 830 37.47 -29.66 -20.45
C PRO A 830 36.14 -29.90 -19.74
N SER A 831 35.06 -29.65 -20.49
CA SER A 831 33.69 -29.60 -19.99
C SER A 831 33.24 -30.96 -19.41
N GLU A 832 33.70 -32.07 -20.00
CA GLU A 832 33.42 -33.45 -19.57
C GLU A 832 33.97 -33.76 -18.16
N ILE A 833 35.17 -33.24 -17.84
CA ILE A 833 35.79 -33.46 -16.53
C ILE A 833 35.00 -32.72 -15.45
N THR A 834 34.64 -31.46 -15.73
CA THR A 834 33.86 -30.63 -14.81
C THR A 834 32.47 -31.22 -14.54
N VAL A 835 31.79 -31.72 -15.58
CA VAL A 835 30.46 -32.37 -15.44
C VAL A 835 30.55 -33.68 -14.68
N LYS A 836 31.58 -34.53 -14.91
CA LYS A 836 31.77 -35.78 -14.16
C LYS A 836 31.99 -35.56 -12.66
N LEU A 837 32.86 -34.61 -12.29
CA LEU A 837 33.11 -34.25 -10.89
C LEU A 837 31.83 -33.71 -10.21
N LEU A 838 31.03 -32.93 -10.94
CA LEU A 838 29.77 -32.39 -10.45
C LEU A 838 28.71 -33.48 -10.22
N CYS A 839 28.56 -34.45 -11.14
CA CYS A 839 27.63 -35.57 -10.98
C CYS A 839 28.00 -36.44 -9.76
N LYS A 840 29.29 -36.79 -9.62
CA LYS A 840 29.80 -37.55 -8.46
C LYS A 840 29.50 -36.82 -7.14
N ALA A 841 29.75 -35.51 -7.06
CA ALA A 841 29.46 -34.71 -5.88
C ALA A 841 27.95 -34.57 -5.58
N MET A 842 27.08 -34.66 -6.59
CA MET A 842 25.63 -34.72 -6.39
C MET A 842 25.21 -36.06 -5.79
N GLU A 843 25.71 -37.17 -6.33
CA GLU A 843 25.46 -38.54 -5.86
C GLU A 843 25.92 -38.76 -4.42
N GLU A 844 27.16 -38.37 -4.08
CA GLU A 844 27.74 -38.50 -2.74
C GLU A 844 26.98 -37.69 -1.66
N SER A 845 26.26 -36.63 -2.05
CA SER A 845 25.57 -35.75 -1.10
C SER A 845 24.26 -36.31 -0.53
N GLY A 846 23.62 -37.26 -1.21
CA GLY A 846 22.31 -37.83 -0.83
C GLY A 846 21.11 -36.87 -0.81
N ASN A 847 21.27 -35.60 -1.20
CA ASN A 847 20.22 -34.57 -1.17
C ASN A 847 19.42 -34.53 -2.51
N ASP A 848 18.22 -33.93 -2.50
CA ASP A 848 17.44 -33.63 -3.72
C ASP A 848 17.45 -32.14 -4.13
N LYS A 849 18.06 -31.27 -3.31
CA LYS A 849 18.17 -29.81 -3.52
C LYS A 849 19.62 -29.35 -3.70
N PHE A 850 19.92 -28.72 -4.84
CA PHE A 850 21.30 -28.40 -5.25
C PHE A 850 21.47 -26.97 -5.75
N ILE A 851 22.43 -26.24 -5.21
CA ILE A 851 22.85 -24.93 -5.71
C ILE A 851 24.18 -25.07 -6.41
N ILE A 852 24.25 -24.70 -7.69
CA ILE A 852 25.48 -24.79 -8.48
C ILE A 852 26.04 -23.37 -8.71
N ASP A 853 27.23 -23.08 -8.17
CA ASP A 853 27.94 -21.80 -8.35
C ASP A 853 29.03 -21.91 -9.42
N GLY A 854 29.10 -20.90 -10.28
CA GLY A 854 30.14 -20.74 -11.29
C GLY A 854 30.10 -21.75 -12.43
N PHE A 855 28.92 -22.30 -12.75
CA PHE A 855 28.67 -23.24 -13.84
C PHE A 855 27.23 -23.06 -14.38
N PRO A 856 26.96 -23.29 -15.69
CA PRO A 856 27.90 -23.50 -16.78
C PRO A 856 28.62 -22.20 -17.17
N ARG A 857 29.86 -22.32 -17.68
CA ARG A 857 30.72 -21.15 -18.03
C ARG A 857 30.76 -20.82 -19.51
N ASN A 858 30.55 -21.81 -20.36
CA ASN A 858 30.44 -21.71 -21.82
C ASN A 858 29.24 -22.56 -22.31
N GLU A 859 28.89 -22.42 -23.58
CA GLU A 859 27.75 -23.10 -24.19
C GLU A 859 27.95 -24.63 -24.26
N GLU A 860 29.18 -25.10 -24.43
CA GLU A 860 29.53 -26.53 -24.41
C GLU A 860 29.23 -27.17 -23.04
N ASN A 861 29.60 -26.53 -21.93
CA ASN A 861 29.23 -26.98 -20.59
C ASN A 861 27.71 -27.04 -20.38
N ARG A 862 26.95 -26.09 -20.95
CA ARG A 862 25.48 -26.12 -20.90
C ARG A 862 24.94 -27.34 -21.66
N ILE A 863 25.42 -27.56 -22.88
CA ILE A 863 25.01 -28.68 -23.75
C ILE A 863 25.38 -30.03 -23.13
N ILE A 864 26.62 -30.19 -22.65
CA ILE A 864 27.10 -31.44 -22.04
C ILE A 864 26.37 -31.72 -20.72
N PHE A 865 26.13 -30.71 -19.88
CA PHE A 865 25.34 -30.90 -18.65
C PHE A 865 23.89 -31.30 -18.94
N GLU A 866 23.24 -30.69 -19.93
CA GLU A 866 21.88 -31.07 -20.37
C GLU A 866 21.84 -32.45 -21.07
N ASN A 867 22.91 -32.88 -21.75
CA ASN A 867 22.96 -34.12 -22.53
C ASN A 867 23.49 -35.35 -21.78
N VAL A 868 24.48 -35.19 -20.90
CA VAL A 868 25.03 -36.28 -20.06
C VAL A 868 23.99 -36.71 -19.03
N LEU A 869 23.24 -35.76 -18.46
CA LEU A 869 22.08 -36.02 -17.60
C LEU A 869 20.82 -36.34 -18.41
N ARG A 870 20.91 -37.33 -19.32
CA ARG A 870 19.80 -37.82 -20.17
C ARG A 870 18.59 -38.37 -19.39
N ALA A 871 18.65 -38.39 -18.05
CA ALA A 871 17.54 -38.61 -17.12
C ALA A 871 16.96 -37.29 -16.53
N LYS A 872 16.37 -36.43 -17.38
CA LYS A 872 15.35 -35.42 -17.02
C LYS A 872 15.69 -34.38 -15.90
N ILE A 873 16.95 -33.97 -15.71
CA ILE A 873 17.26 -32.78 -14.92
C ILE A 873 17.22 -31.53 -15.80
N LYS A 874 16.19 -30.70 -15.63
CA LYS A 874 16.12 -29.34 -16.18
C LYS A 874 16.10 -28.34 -15.02
N PRO A 875 16.96 -27.30 -14.98
CA PRO A 875 16.90 -26.30 -13.92
C PRO A 875 15.53 -25.63 -13.91
N ALA A 876 14.90 -25.46 -12.75
CA ALA A 876 13.61 -24.77 -12.67
C ALA A 876 13.75 -23.28 -13.00
N PHE A 877 14.77 -22.62 -12.42
CA PHE A 877 15.15 -21.26 -12.75
C PHE A 877 16.66 -21.03 -12.56
N VAL A 878 17.15 -19.92 -13.12
CA VAL A 878 18.53 -19.43 -13.04
C VAL A 878 18.51 -18.05 -12.39
N LEU A 879 19.29 -17.84 -11.33
CA LEU A 879 19.42 -16.53 -10.68
C LEU A 879 20.64 -15.78 -11.22
N PHE A 880 20.42 -14.56 -11.72
CA PHE A 880 21.46 -13.69 -12.25
C PHE A 880 21.66 -12.45 -11.37
N PHE A 881 22.86 -12.31 -10.80
CA PHE A 881 23.23 -11.11 -10.06
C PHE A 881 23.73 -10.02 -11.01
N ASP A 882 22.89 -9.02 -11.23
CA ASP A 882 23.13 -7.87 -12.09
C ASP A 882 23.84 -6.76 -11.30
N CYS A 883 25.06 -6.43 -11.72
CA CYS A 883 25.98 -5.54 -11.01
C CYS A 883 26.85 -4.77 -12.02
N PRO A 884 26.98 -3.42 -11.89
CA PRO A 884 27.88 -2.62 -12.72
C PRO A 884 29.34 -3.06 -12.63
N GLU A 885 30.09 -2.90 -13.71
CA GLU A 885 31.49 -3.33 -13.85
C GLU A 885 32.39 -2.65 -12.81
N GLU A 886 32.18 -1.36 -12.56
CA GLU A 886 32.92 -0.53 -11.62
C GLU A 886 32.80 -1.06 -10.18
N GLU A 887 31.61 -1.52 -9.80
CA GLU A 887 31.34 -2.11 -8.48
C GLU A 887 31.88 -3.54 -8.37
N LEU A 888 31.96 -4.28 -9.49
CA LEU A 888 32.63 -5.58 -9.53
C LEU A 888 34.14 -5.43 -9.36
N GLU A 889 34.79 -4.52 -10.10
CA GLU A 889 36.21 -4.21 -9.95
C GLU A 889 36.51 -3.74 -8.51
N ARG A 890 35.75 -2.77 -7.98
CA ARG A 890 35.91 -2.29 -6.60
C ARG A 890 35.78 -3.40 -5.56
N ARG A 891 34.86 -4.35 -5.73
CA ARG A 891 34.67 -5.49 -4.81
C ARG A 891 35.78 -6.54 -4.89
N ILE A 892 36.37 -6.74 -6.08
CA ILE A 892 37.51 -7.67 -6.23
C ILE A 892 38.76 -7.05 -5.61
N MET A 893 39.05 -5.76 -5.89
CA MET A 893 40.21 -5.05 -5.35
C MET A 893 40.21 -4.93 -3.82
N ASN A 894 39.05 -4.90 -3.17
CA ASN A 894 38.94 -4.85 -1.71
C ASN A 894 38.98 -6.23 -1.01
N ARG A 895 39.07 -7.34 -1.75
CA ARG A 895 39.14 -8.70 -1.17
C ARG A 895 40.58 -9.11 -0.84
N ASN A 896 41.13 -8.53 0.22
CA ASN A 896 42.40 -8.97 0.83
C ASN A 896 42.28 -10.32 1.58
N GLN A 897 41.68 -11.35 0.96
CA GLN A 897 41.55 -12.70 1.51
C GLN A 897 41.69 -13.79 0.43
N GLY A 898 42.90 -14.36 0.31
CA GLY A 898 43.06 -15.80 0.09
C GLY A 898 42.97 -16.34 -1.35
N ARG A 899 43.46 -15.61 -2.36
CA ARG A 899 43.72 -16.15 -3.70
C ARG A 899 45.09 -15.72 -4.22
N GLU A 900 45.93 -16.70 -4.54
CA GLU A 900 47.31 -16.48 -5.01
C GLU A 900 47.39 -15.97 -6.46
N ASP A 901 46.26 -15.87 -7.17
CA ASP A 901 46.16 -15.60 -8.61
C ASP A 901 45.42 -14.29 -8.98
N ASP A 902 44.95 -13.52 -8.01
CA ASP A 902 44.21 -12.26 -8.24
C ASP A 902 45.16 -11.07 -8.53
N ASN A 903 45.77 -11.06 -9.73
CA ASN A 903 46.41 -9.88 -10.30
C ASN A 903 45.45 -9.10 -11.24
N LEU A 904 45.71 -7.81 -11.46
CA LEU A 904 44.82 -6.91 -12.22
C LEU A 904 44.55 -7.39 -13.66
N GLU A 905 45.54 -7.98 -14.33
CA GLU A 905 45.35 -8.54 -15.67
C GLU A 905 44.47 -9.79 -15.67
N THR A 906 44.66 -10.69 -14.70
CA THR A 906 43.86 -11.91 -14.53
C THR A 906 42.41 -11.55 -14.24
N ILE A 907 42.16 -10.49 -13.47
CA ILE A 907 40.81 -9.99 -13.19
C ILE A 907 40.14 -9.47 -14.48
N LYS A 908 40.83 -8.66 -15.29
CA LYS A 908 40.30 -8.19 -16.58
C LYS A 908 40.09 -9.33 -17.58
N LYS A 909 41.00 -10.32 -17.64
CA LYS A 909 40.82 -11.55 -18.42
C LYS A 909 39.59 -12.35 -17.96
N ARG A 910 39.35 -12.45 -16.64
CA ARG A 910 38.15 -13.12 -16.06
C ARG A 910 36.85 -12.39 -16.41
N PHE A 911 36.84 -11.06 -16.41
CA PHE A 911 35.66 -10.28 -16.81
C PHE A 911 35.38 -10.44 -18.30
N LYS A 912 36.40 -10.33 -19.16
CA LYS A 912 36.28 -10.55 -20.60
C LYS A 912 35.71 -11.94 -20.93
N VAL A 913 36.23 -13.01 -20.33
CA VAL A 913 35.71 -14.39 -20.53
C VAL A 913 34.26 -14.52 -20.03
N PHE A 914 33.87 -13.86 -18.95
CA PHE A 914 32.49 -13.86 -18.48
C PHE A 914 31.54 -13.18 -19.50
N VAL A 915 31.93 -12.03 -20.05
CA VAL A 915 31.17 -11.32 -21.09
C VAL A 915 31.05 -12.16 -22.36
N GLU A 916 32.16 -12.71 -22.86
CA GLU A 916 32.20 -13.45 -24.14
C GLU A 916 31.57 -14.85 -24.06
N SER A 917 31.75 -15.59 -22.95
CA SER A 917 31.34 -17.00 -22.85
C SER A 917 30.12 -17.26 -21.96
N THR A 918 29.86 -16.44 -20.94
CA THR A 918 28.81 -16.70 -19.94
C THR A 918 27.54 -15.88 -20.17
N LEU A 919 27.63 -14.64 -20.65
CA LEU A 919 26.41 -13.85 -21.00
C LEU A 919 25.53 -14.49 -22.09
N PRO A 920 26.05 -15.18 -23.13
CA PRO A 920 25.19 -15.90 -24.09
C PRO A 920 24.29 -16.95 -23.42
N ILE A 921 24.77 -17.60 -22.36
CA ILE A 921 24.01 -18.58 -21.57
C ILE A 921 22.88 -17.89 -20.78
N VAL A 922 23.16 -16.71 -20.22
CA VAL A 922 22.16 -15.88 -19.53
C VAL A 922 21.04 -15.51 -20.50
N SER A 923 21.38 -15.04 -21.70
CA SER A 923 20.44 -14.73 -22.78
C SER A 923 19.65 -15.96 -23.24
N TYR A 924 20.28 -17.14 -23.31
CA TYR A 924 19.58 -18.40 -23.61
C TYR A 924 18.50 -18.71 -22.56
N TYR A 925 18.82 -18.67 -21.26
CA TYR A 925 17.83 -18.93 -20.21
C TYR A 925 16.77 -17.83 -20.08
N GLU A 926 17.09 -16.59 -20.44
CA GLU A 926 16.11 -15.50 -20.59
C GLU A 926 15.10 -15.81 -21.71
N SER A 927 15.57 -16.22 -22.89
CA SER A 927 14.70 -16.62 -24.02
C SER A 927 13.79 -17.83 -23.71
N LYS A 928 14.16 -18.65 -22.71
CA LYS A 928 13.36 -19.79 -22.23
C LYS A 928 12.47 -19.45 -21.03
N GLY A 929 12.40 -18.19 -20.60
CA GLY A 929 11.57 -17.72 -19.49
C GLY A 929 12.03 -18.22 -18.10
N LYS A 930 13.28 -18.65 -17.97
CA LYS A 930 13.83 -19.28 -16.75
C LYS A 930 14.75 -18.38 -15.92
N LEU A 931 15.06 -17.19 -16.41
CA LEU A 931 15.99 -16.28 -15.74
C LEU A 931 15.26 -15.40 -14.71
N ARG A 932 15.90 -15.20 -13.56
CA ARG A 932 15.51 -14.25 -12.51
C ARG A 932 16.67 -13.30 -12.25
N LYS A 933 16.54 -12.02 -12.65
CA LYS A 933 17.58 -10.98 -12.46
C LYS A 933 17.43 -10.31 -11.09
N VAL A 934 18.52 -10.18 -10.35
CA VAL A 934 18.60 -9.53 -9.02
C VAL A 934 19.64 -8.41 -9.08
N ARG A 935 19.20 -7.16 -8.95
CA ARG A 935 20.10 -5.99 -8.94
C ARG A 935 20.79 -5.85 -7.58
N THR A 936 22.11 -5.90 -7.53
CA THR A 936 22.87 -5.99 -6.26
C THR A 936 23.02 -4.68 -5.47
N TRP A 937 22.43 -3.58 -5.92
CA TRP A 937 22.46 -2.29 -5.21
C TRP A 937 21.53 -2.25 -3.97
N PHE A 938 20.47 -3.06 -3.97
CA PHE A 938 19.41 -2.99 -2.94
C PHE A 938 19.79 -3.63 -1.59
N PHE A 939 20.81 -4.48 -1.53
CA PHE A 939 21.14 -5.28 -0.34
C PHE A 939 22.06 -4.56 0.68
N PHE A 940 22.87 -3.59 0.27
CA PHE A 940 23.84 -2.95 1.18
C PHE A 940 23.21 -1.87 2.07
N PHE A 941 22.13 -1.23 1.61
CA PHE A 941 21.49 -0.13 2.35
C PHE A 941 20.96 -0.57 3.73
N SER A 942 20.44 -1.81 3.83
CA SER A 942 19.92 -2.37 5.08
C SER A 942 21.00 -2.55 6.16
N MET A 943 22.26 -2.81 5.78
CA MET A 943 23.32 -3.07 6.76
C MET A 943 23.88 -1.77 7.36
N ILE A 944 24.05 -0.73 6.54
CA ILE A 944 24.54 0.58 6.98
C ILE A 944 23.52 1.23 7.92
N VAL A 945 22.23 1.24 7.56
CA VAL A 945 21.15 1.78 8.40
C VAL A 945 21.09 1.11 9.78
N THR A 946 21.37 -0.20 9.87
CA THR A 946 21.40 -0.94 11.14
C THR A 946 22.55 -0.46 12.06
N ILE A 947 23.73 -0.17 11.50
CA ILE A 947 24.87 0.32 12.28
C ILE A 947 24.63 1.76 12.76
N THR A 948 24.08 2.63 11.91
CA THR A 948 23.82 4.05 12.26
C THR A 948 22.68 4.21 13.28
N CYS A 949 21.65 3.35 13.24
CA CYS A 949 20.59 3.35 14.26
C CYS A 949 21.12 2.96 15.65
N CYS A 950 22.03 2.00 15.74
CA CYS A 950 22.64 1.62 17.03
C CYS A 950 23.47 2.76 17.65
N SER A 951 24.16 3.57 16.82
CA SER A 951 24.95 4.71 17.31
C SER A 951 24.07 5.82 17.90
N THR A 952 22.96 6.14 17.22
CA THR A 952 22.04 7.21 17.64
C THR A 952 21.24 6.84 18.89
N ILE A 953 20.83 5.58 19.04
CA ILE A 953 20.17 5.09 20.26
C ILE A 953 21.12 5.16 21.48
N LEU A 954 22.40 4.83 21.31
CA LEU A 954 23.40 4.95 22.39
C LEU A 954 23.63 6.40 22.83
N ILE A 955 23.64 7.36 21.89
CA ILE A 955 23.74 8.79 22.18
C ILE A 955 22.47 9.29 22.90
N LEU A 956 21.29 8.84 22.49
CA LEU A 956 20.01 9.20 23.11
C LEU A 956 19.90 8.66 24.55
N ILE A 957 20.35 7.43 24.80
CA ILE A 957 20.44 6.83 26.15
C ILE A 957 21.43 7.61 27.03
N PHE A 958 22.52 8.14 26.46
CA PHE A 958 23.48 8.96 27.20
C PHE A 958 22.90 10.33 27.57
N PHE A 959 22.14 10.96 26.66
CA PHE A 959 21.45 12.23 26.93
C PHE A 959 20.29 12.10 27.94
N LEU A 960 19.47 11.05 27.82
CA LEU A 960 18.34 10.81 28.74
C LEU A 960 18.79 10.48 30.17
N LYS A 961 20.01 9.95 30.35
CA LYS A 961 20.60 9.71 31.68
C LYS A 961 20.99 10.97 32.45
N ILE A 962 21.09 12.12 31.77
CA ILE A 962 21.51 13.39 32.37
C ILE A 962 20.31 14.20 32.91
N ASN A 963 19.10 13.96 32.40
CA ASN A 963 17.89 14.72 32.75
C ASN A 963 16.63 13.84 32.93
N ALA A 964 16.54 13.08 34.04
CA ALA A 964 15.29 12.78 34.75
C ALA A 964 15.52 11.88 35.99
N ALA A 965 14.78 12.13 37.06
CA ALA A 965 14.73 11.24 38.23
C ALA A 965 13.63 10.18 38.07
N LYS A 966 13.98 8.90 38.33
CA LYS A 966 13.12 7.69 38.34
C LYS A 966 12.44 7.30 37.00
N PRO A 967 12.72 6.10 36.44
CA PRO A 967 11.95 5.56 35.32
C PRO A 967 10.66 4.87 35.80
N SER A 968 9.57 5.05 35.06
CA SER A 968 8.37 4.20 35.11
C SER A 968 8.54 2.95 34.24
N GLN A 969 7.66 1.97 34.44
CA GLN A 969 7.85 0.58 33.98
C GLN A 969 7.56 0.35 32.49
N GLU A 970 7.06 1.36 31.76
CA GLU A 970 6.55 1.25 30.39
C GLU A 970 7.65 1.16 29.31
N VAL A 971 8.83 1.77 29.56
CA VAL A 971 9.94 1.83 28.60
C VAL A 971 10.51 0.43 28.24
N PHE A 972 10.25 -0.59 29.07
CA PHE A 972 10.71 -1.96 28.82
C PHE A 972 9.84 -2.77 27.84
N GLU A 973 8.60 -2.35 27.57
CA GLU A 973 7.71 -3.07 26.64
C GLU A 973 7.94 -2.66 25.17
N GLU A 974 8.21 -1.38 24.88
CA GLU A 974 8.48 -0.92 23.50
C GLU A 974 9.74 -1.58 22.89
N VAL A 975 10.78 -1.80 23.70
CA VAL A 975 12.02 -2.44 23.25
C VAL A 975 11.79 -3.90 22.81
N LYS A 976 10.89 -4.65 23.47
CA LYS A 976 10.48 -5.99 23.01
C LYS A 976 9.73 -5.96 21.69
N TYR A 977 8.92 -4.93 21.46
CA TYR A 977 8.10 -4.81 20.25
C TYR A 977 8.96 -4.59 18.98
N ALA A 978 10.02 -3.80 19.10
CA ALA A 978 11.02 -3.63 18.04
C ALA A 978 11.70 -4.96 17.65
N GLN A 979 12.07 -5.77 18.64
CA GLN A 979 12.78 -7.03 18.44
C GLN A 979 11.90 -8.14 17.83
N LEU A 980 10.59 -8.11 18.10
CA LEU A 980 9.59 -8.99 17.48
C LEU A 980 9.27 -8.64 16.02
N THR A 981 9.46 -7.39 15.61
CA THR A 981 9.14 -6.92 14.25
C THR A 981 10.19 -7.38 13.23
N TYR A 982 11.46 -7.51 13.64
CA TYR A 982 12.56 -7.97 12.77
C TYR A 982 12.41 -9.44 12.31
N ASN A 983 11.67 -10.27 13.05
CA ASN A 983 11.45 -11.68 12.73
C ASN A 983 10.28 -11.95 11.74
N LYS A 984 9.61 -10.93 11.20
CA LYS A 984 8.44 -11.09 10.31
C LYS A 984 8.63 -10.70 8.85
N SER A 985 9.75 -10.06 8.49
CA SER A 985 10.02 -9.56 7.12
C SER A 985 10.88 -10.48 6.24
N ALA A 986 11.13 -11.72 6.67
CA ALA A 986 11.83 -12.75 5.88
C ALA A 986 10.88 -13.89 5.48
N LYS A 987 9.93 -13.61 4.58
CA LYS A 987 9.22 -14.63 3.79
C LYS A 987 9.33 -14.29 2.31
N TRP A 988 10.18 -15.05 1.62
CA TRP A 988 10.13 -15.14 0.16
C TRP A 988 8.90 -15.97 -0.25
N PRO A 989 8.22 -15.65 -1.36
CA PRO A 989 7.25 -16.55 -1.98
C PRO A 989 7.96 -17.76 -2.62
N ASP A 990 7.24 -18.88 -2.72
CA ASP A 990 7.73 -20.21 -3.18
C ASP A 990 8.34 -20.22 -4.61
#